data_AF-A0A847B6L3-F1
#
_entry.id   AF-A0A847B6L3-F1
#
_cell.length_a   1.000
_cell.length_b   1.000
_cell.length_c   1.000
_cell.angle_alpha   90.00
_cell.angle_beta   90.00
_cell.angle_gamma   90.00
#
_symmetry.space_group_name_H-M   'P 1'
#
loop_
_entity.id
_entity.type
_entity.pdbx_description
1 polymer ?
#
loop_
_entity_poly.entity_id
_entity_poly.type
_entity_poly.pdbx_seq_one_letter_code
_entity_poly.pdbx_strand_id
1 'polypeptide(L)'
;IQTGLDFRVTAVIETEEEAEQYLHILQSEQEDAAEVENVALEYQAVYKALRENTDWKLADTWTAAFFIQKDDLNKMYPTNLTLQNIKQGNAIDEDLEDEILRLARKYRFFHWHLEYPEVFEKGGFNCILVNPPWERVKLQEKEFFSNKSDEIATAATKKIREELISNLKISNPELKQSFEFHKDFSERIAQFSICSNLYPILGKGDVNLYQLFAENFLKKVNDNGHAGIIVPTNIVTDDTTKEFFEYIVVHKCLISLFDFENKKELFKNVHREQRFSLLSMSRYANLIPVKFAFYLHLPEELLKEERIFELKHSDIISLNPNTKNCPIFKEKHTIDIALKIYKNSTILVDDMNGIENFNCRPWSMFHMTNDSNYFEFSNDYGDLLPLYEGKHTHIFDHRYNTFKDVDENDRKNGNSRDVSISEHENVKFEIHPRFFIHQDSYEEKLKNISKPNFWLTFHGISNPNNERTFISTIIPSCPTGNSMPVFIFNDVIENKAEIGLLLCSNFNTFIYDFVCRMKMGSRNINFFIIKQLPLINIHSYPFKVKNKIVQNGLKLSFTSFSLQEFASDAGFEGEPFRWNDEERFKLKCELDAIYGHLYGLTRGEFDYILETFPIVKRKDMEKYGTYRTKDTILQLYDEMDWVKEEMEKTKTEKLN
;
A
#
# COMPACT_ATOMS: atom_id res chain seq x y z
N ILE A 1 -15.29 2.87 28.39
CA ILE A 1 -15.18 3.52 27.07
C ILE A 1 -16.47 4.28 26.88
N GLN A 2 -16.42 5.61 26.75
CA GLN A 2 -17.63 6.41 26.53
C GLN A 2 -18.03 6.16 25.08
N THR A 3 -19.00 5.27 24.86
CA THR A 3 -19.53 4.97 23.54
C THR A 3 -20.41 6.13 23.09
N GLY A 4 -20.30 6.47 21.81
CA GLY A 4 -20.78 7.74 21.23
C GLY A 4 -22.18 8.15 21.65
N LEU A 5 -22.34 9.46 21.87
CA LEU A 5 -23.65 10.07 21.82
C LEU A 5 -24.04 10.24 20.36
N ASP A 6 -25.20 9.71 19.99
CA ASP A 6 -25.94 10.17 18.82
C ASP A 6 -26.33 11.63 19.07
N PHE A 7 -25.43 12.55 18.71
CA PHE A 7 -25.77 13.95 18.54
C PHE A 7 -26.70 14.05 17.32
N ARG A 8 -28.01 14.05 17.55
CA ARG A 8 -28.90 14.87 16.73
C ARG A 8 -28.94 16.25 17.36
N VAL A 9 -27.98 17.11 16.97
CA VAL A 9 -28.11 18.55 17.22
C VAL A 9 -29.01 19.08 16.12
N THR A 10 -30.27 19.32 16.47
CA THR A 10 -31.05 20.36 15.82
C THR A 10 -30.44 21.66 16.33
N ALA A 11 -29.64 22.34 15.50
CA ALA A 11 -29.41 23.76 15.70
C ALA A 11 -30.79 24.39 15.54
N VAL A 12 -31.51 24.55 16.64
CA VAL A 12 -32.63 25.48 16.66
C VAL A 12 -31.98 26.73 17.16
N ILE A 13 -31.73 27.66 16.24
CA ILE A 13 -31.58 29.06 16.62
C ILE A 13 -32.86 29.37 17.40
N GLU A 14 -32.76 29.49 18.72
CA GLU A 14 -33.92 29.39 19.63
C GLU A 14 -34.92 30.53 19.39
N THR A 15 -34.49 31.59 18.70
CA THR A 15 -35.32 32.73 18.32
C THR A 15 -35.02 33.21 16.89
N GLU A 16 -36.06 33.57 16.14
CA GLU A 16 -35.96 34.16 14.78
C GLU A 16 -35.05 35.41 14.76
N GLU A 17 -34.98 36.12 15.90
CA GLU A 17 -34.22 37.37 16.10
C GLU A 17 -32.69 37.17 16.17
N GLU A 18 -32.21 36.09 16.79
CA GLU A 18 -30.78 35.75 16.84
C GLU A 18 -30.26 35.29 15.48
N ALA A 19 -31.08 34.55 14.72
CA ALA A 19 -30.78 34.16 13.35
C ALA A 19 -30.67 35.39 12.44
N GLU A 20 -31.64 36.30 12.54
CA GLU A 20 -31.67 37.54 11.75
C GLU A 20 -30.47 38.45 12.06
N GLN A 21 -30.06 38.59 13.33
CA GLN A 21 -28.86 39.36 13.69
C GLN A 21 -27.57 38.75 13.15
N TYR A 22 -27.40 37.43 13.23
CA TYR A 22 -26.23 36.75 12.69
C TYR A 22 -26.19 36.82 11.14
N LEU A 23 -27.34 36.65 10.48
CA LEU A 23 -27.49 36.81 9.02
C LEU A 23 -27.22 38.25 8.57
N HIS A 24 -27.68 39.25 9.32
CA HIS A 24 -27.41 40.66 9.06
C HIS A 24 -25.91 40.97 9.10
N ILE A 25 -25.19 40.44 10.11
CA ILE A 25 -23.72 40.58 10.21
C ILE A 25 -23.02 39.92 9.01
N LEU A 26 -23.42 38.71 8.61
CA LEU A 26 -22.81 38.00 7.48
C LEU A 26 -23.11 38.64 6.11
N GLN A 27 -24.22 39.36 5.98
CA GLN A 27 -24.65 40.04 4.75
C GLN A 27 -24.25 41.51 4.70
N SER A 28 -23.59 42.02 5.74
CA SER A 28 -23.11 43.40 5.79
C SER A 28 -22.04 43.65 4.72
N GLU A 29 -22.32 44.57 3.80
CA GLU A 29 -21.31 45.06 2.85
C GLU A 29 -20.32 45.96 3.60
N GLN A 30 -19.02 45.80 3.32
CA GLN A 30 -17.93 46.51 3.98
C GLN A 30 -17.13 47.25 2.91
N GLU A 31 -17.21 48.58 2.89
CA GLU A 31 -16.53 49.45 1.94
C GLU A 31 -15.29 50.13 2.54
N ASP A 32 -15.18 50.22 3.88
CA ASP A 32 -14.02 50.79 4.57
C ASP A 32 -13.54 50.04 5.82
N ALA A 33 -12.37 50.43 6.33
CA ALA A 33 -11.73 49.77 7.48
C ALA A 33 -12.47 49.93 8.81
N ALA A 34 -13.23 51.03 8.99
CA ALA A 34 -14.01 51.25 10.19
C ALA A 34 -15.26 50.36 10.21
N GLU A 35 -15.86 50.11 9.04
CA GLU A 35 -16.94 49.14 8.87
C GLU A 35 -16.47 47.71 9.17
N VAL A 36 -15.27 47.32 8.72
CA VAL A 36 -14.67 46.02 9.09
C VAL A 36 -14.51 45.88 10.61
N GLU A 37 -14.02 46.92 11.28
CA GLU A 37 -13.81 46.91 12.74
C GLU A 37 -15.14 46.85 13.52
N ASN A 38 -16.15 47.59 13.07
CA ASN A 38 -17.50 47.56 13.67
C ASN A 38 -18.16 46.19 13.50
N VAL A 39 -18.12 45.62 12.29
CA VAL A 39 -18.65 44.27 12.03
C VAL A 39 -17.90 43.22 12.85
N ALA A 40 -16.59 43.36 13.04
CA ALA A 40 -15.82 42.46 13.89
C ALA A 40 -16.22 42.55 15.38
N LEU A 41 -16.50 43.75 15.89
CA LEU A 41 -16.98 43.96 17.26
C LEU A 41 -18.40 43.40 17.47
N GLU A 42 -19.30 43.65 16.52
CA GLU A 42 -20.66 43.09 16.52
C GLU A 42 -20.63 41.56 16.45
N TYR A 43 -19.80 41.00 15.55
CA TYR A 43 -19.58 39.56 15.47
C TYR A 43 -19.05 39.01 16.79
N GLN A 44 -18.07 39.66 17.45
CA GLN A 44 -17.56 39.22 18.74
C GLN A 44 -18.63 39.23 19.84
N ALA A 45 -19.52 40.22 19.85
CA ALA A 45 -20.62 40.29 20.81
C ALA A 45 -21.64 39.16 20.61
N VAL A 46 -22.07 38.94 19.37
CA VAL A 46 -22.99 37.84 19.00
C VAL A 46 -22.33 36.48 19.25
N TYR A 47 -21.07 36.30 18.85
CA TYR A 47 -20.31 35.07 19.04
C TYR A 47 -20.11 34.74 20.53
N LYS A 48 -19.94 35.75 21.39
CA LYS A 48 -19.86 35.57 22.85
C LYS A 48 -21.20 35.09 23.42
N ALA A 49 -22.32 35.68 22.99
CA ALA A 49 -23.65 35.25 23.41
C ALA A 49 -23.98 33.82 22.93
N LEU A 50 -23.62 33.48 21.69
CA LEU A 50 -23.79 32.13 21.15
C LEU A 50 -23.02 31.06 21.93
N ARG A 51 -21.82 31.37 22.46
CA ARG A 51 -21.07 30.44 23.32
C ARG A 51 -21.69 30.20 24.70
N GLU A 52 -22.64 31.02 25.12
CA GLU A 52 -23.39 30.82 26.37
C GLU A 52 -24.60 29.89 26.17
N ASN A 53 -24.93 29.54 24.92
CA ASN A 53 -26.00 28.61 24.55
C ASN A 53 -25.71 27.17 25.04
N THR A 54 -26.78 26.46 25.42
CA THR A 54 -26.76 25.06 25.86
C THR A 54 -26.06 24.12 24.88
N ASP A 55 -26.21 24.31 23.57
CA ASP A 55 -25.58 23.45 22.55
C ASP A 55 -24.05 23.58 22.53
N TRP A 56 -23.53 24.80 22.69
CA TRP A 56 -22.10 25.05 22.85
C TRP A 56 -21.56 24.39 24.11
N LYS A 57 -22.27 24.55 25.24
CA LYS A 57 -21.92 23.89 26.51
C LYS A 57 -21.91 22.37 26.37
N LEU A 58 -22.89 21.78 25.68
CA LEU A 58 -22.94 20.34 25.42
C LEU A 58 -21.77 19.86 24.56
N ALA A 59 -21.46 20.56 23.48
CA ALA A 59 -20.38 20.21 22.55
C ALA A 59 -18.99 20.33 23.22
N ASP A 60 -18.75 21.41 23.97
CA ASP A 60 -17.53 21.59 24.75
C ASP A 60 -17.39 20.53 25.85
N THR A 61 -18.47 20.25 26.59
CA THR A 61 -18.48 19.22 27.65
C THR A 61 -18.18 17.83 27.11
N TRP A 62 -18.80 17.46 25.98
CA TRP A 62 -18.54 16.16 25.37
C TRP A 62 -17.10 16.04 24.88
N THR A 63 -16.58 17.09 24.24
CA THR A 63 -15.21 17.11 23.72
C THR A 63 -14.21 17.07 24.87
N ALA A 64 -14.45 17.83 25.95
CA ALA A 64 -13.59 17.86 27.13
C ALA A 64 -13.36 16.48 27.75
N ALA A 65 -14.32 15.54 27.62
CA ALA A 65 -14.18 14.17 28.12
C ALA A 65 -12.98 13.38 27.54
N PHE A 66 -12.46 13.81 26.38
CA PHE A 66 -11.28 13.24 25.73
C PHE A 66 -9.97 13.96 26.10
N PHE A 67 -10.06 15.20 26.59
CA PHE A 67 -8.91 16.06 26.89
C PHE A 67 -8.63 16.20 28.38
N ILE A 68 -9.61 15.88 29.24
CA ILE A 68 -9.46 15.90 30.69
C ILE A 68 -8.66 14.69 31.18
N GLN A 69 -7.79 14.92 32.16
CA GLN A 69 -7.08 13.85 32.84
C GLN A 69 -8.05 13.15 33.79
N LYS A 70 -8.27 11.85 33.60
CA LYS A 70 -9.17 11.06 34.43
C LYS A 70 -8.43 10.64 35.70
N ASP A 71 -8.90 11.15 36.84
CA ASP A 71 -8.49 10.72 38.18
C ASP A 71 -9.65 9.95 38.84
N ASP A 72 -9.39 8.70 39.20
CA ASP A 72 -10.39 7.81 39.80
C ASP A 72 -10.78 8.21 41.24
N LEU A 73 -9.95 9.03 41.90
CA LEU A 73 -10.19 9.49 43.28
C LEU A 73 -11.21 10.64 43.33
N ASN A 74 -11.09 11.62 42.43
CA ASN A 74 -11.93 12.82 42.45
C ASN A 74 -13.09 12.78 41.45
N LYS A 75 -13.08 11.84 40.47
CA LYS A 75 -14.12 11.67 39.43
C LYS A 75 -14.55 12.97 38.74
N MET A 76 -13.61 13.89 38.59
CA MET A 76 -13.85 15.21 38.03
C MET A 76 -13.69 15.16 36.51
N TYR A 77 -14.68 14.56 35.83
CA TYR A 77 -14.70 14.48 34.38
C TYR A 77 -16.12 14.38 33.82
N PRO A 78 -16.37 14.84 32.58
CA PRO A 78 -17.69 14.76 31.97
C PRO A 78 -18.18 13.32 31.82
N THR A 79 -19.45 13.09 32.17
CA THR A 79 -20.15 11.81 32.01
C THR A 79 -21.44 11.99 31.21
N ASN A 80 -22.11 10.89 30.87
CA ASN A 80 -23.44 10.95 30.24
C ASN A 80 -24.46 11.66 31.15
N LEU A 81 -24.32 11.54 32.48
CA LEU A 81 -25.18 12.27 33.43
C LEU A 81 -24.89 13.78 33.39
N THR A 82 -23.62 14.18 33.29
CA THR A 82 -23.22 15.58 33.13
C THR A 82 -23.91 16.20 31.90
N LEU A 83 -23.88 15.50 30.76
CA LEU A 83 -24.52 15.97 29.52
C LEU A 83 -26.05 16.01 29.63
N GLN A 84 -26.67 15.04 30.31
CA GLN A 84 -28.11 15.06 30.57
C GLN A 84 -28.52 16.25 31.45
N ASN A 85 -27.73 16.57 32.47
CA ASN A 85 -27.99 17.72 33.34
C ASN A 85 -27.93 19.03 32.55
N ILE A 86 -26.89 19.25 31.74
CA ILE A 86 -26.77 20.44 30.88
C ILE A 86 -27.98 20.54 29.93
N LYS A 87 -28.36 19.43 29.28
CA LYS A 87 -29.49 19.40 28.34
C LYS A 87 -30.84 19.74 29.01
N GLN A 88 -30.99 19.45 30.31
CA GLN A 88 -32.19 19.76 31.09
C GLN A 88 -32.14 21.14 31.76
N GLY A 89 -31.07 21.90 31.58
CA GLY A 89 -30.85 23.18 32.27
C GLY A 89 -30.50 23.03 33.75
N ASN A 90 -30.11 21.83 34.20
CA ASN A 90 -29.66 21.59 35.57
C ASN A 90 -28.20 22.05 35.72
N ALA A 91 -27.86 22.60 36.90
CA ALA A 91 -26.49 22.94 37.23
C ALA A 91 -25.57 21.70 37.24
N ILE A 92 -24.34 21.90 36.81
CA ILE A 92 -23.24 20.94 36.98
C ILE A 92 -22.27 21.47 38.04
N ASP A 93 -21.32 20.64 38.46
CA ASP A 93 -20.25 21.04 39.37
C ASP A 93 -19.45 22.23 38.79
N GLU A 94 -19.30 23.32 39.56
CA GLU A 94 -18.69 24.57 39.10
C GLU A 94 -17.23 24.37 38.70
N ASP A 95 -16.46 23.61 39.49
CA ASP A 95 -15.06 23.37 39.18
C ASP A 95 -14.90 22.53 37.89
N LEU A 96 -15.84 21.60 37.63
CA LEU A 96 -15.90 20.87 36.37
C LEU A 96 -16.26 21.77 35.19
N GLU A 97 -17.19 22.71 35.34
CA GLU A 97 -17.54 23.68 34.30
C GLU A 97 -16.34 24.58 33.95
N ASP A 98 -15.64 25.09 34.96
CA ASP A 98 -14.42 25.89 34.79
C ASP A 98 -13.31 25.11 34.08
N GLU A 99 -13.12 23.83 34.44
CA GLU A 99 -12.14 22.97 33.79
C GLU A 99 -12.51 22.68 32.32
N ILE A 100 -13.80 22.46 32.01
CA ILE A 100 -14.29 22.31 30.63
C ILE A 100 -13.97 23.57 29.81
N LEU A 101 -14.28 24.75 30.33
CA LEU A 101 -14.00 26.03 29.66
C LEU A 101 -12.49 26.24 29.47
N ARG A 102 -11.68 25.89 30.47
CA ARG A 102 -10.22 25.95 30.38
C ARG A 102 -9.69 25.02 29.28
N LEU A 103 -10.18 23.78 29.21
CA LEU A 103 -9.79 22.81 28.18
C LEU A 103 -10.24 23.27 26.78
N ALA A 104 -11.47 23.76 26.64
CA ALA A 104 -12.00 24.28 25.38
C ALA A 104 -11.15 25.43 24.84
N ARG A 105 -10.69 26.34 25.72
CA ARG A 105 -9.75 27.42 25.36
C ARG A 105 -8.34 26.90 25.08
N LYS A 106 -7.80 26.02 25.92
CA LYS A 106 -6.45 25.44 25.79
C LYS A 106 -6.29 24.70 24.46
N TYR A 107 -7.26 23.86 24.10
CA TYR A 107 -7.22 23.01 22.92
C TYR A 107 -7.95 23.61 21.71
N ARG A 108 -8.59 24.77 21.88
CA ARG A 108 -9.33 25.50 20.83
C ARG A 108 -10.39 24.60 20.17
N PHE A 109 -11.32 24.10 20.98
CA PHE A 109 -12.42 23.30 20.45
C PHE A 109 -13.19 24.08 19.38
N PHE A 110 -13.50 23.38 18.29
CA PHE A 110 -14.13 23.92 17.10
C PHE A 110 -15.26 23.01 16.65
N HIS A 111 -16.49 23.51 16.70
CA HIS A 111 -17.69 22.73 16.44
C HIS A 111 -18.34 23.20 15.15
N TRP A 112 -17.98 22.60 14.01
CA TRP A 112 -18.43 23.01 12.67
C TRP A 112 -19.92 23.37 12.56
N HIS A 113 -20.79 22.60 13.20
CA HIS A 113 -22.24 22.78 13.14
C HIS A 113 -22.75 23.98 13.94
N LEU A 114 -22.00 24.44 14.93
CA LEU A 114 -22.29 25.65 15.71
C LEU A 114 -21.59 26.88 15.15
N GLU A 115 -20.47 26.66 14.44
CA GLU A 115 -19.69 27.72 13.77
C GLU A 115 -20.31 28.12 12.42
N TYR A 116 -21.05 27.20 11.78
CA TYR A 116 -21.73 27.43 10.51
C TYR A 116 -23.17 26.88 10.52
N PRO A 117 -24.03 27.29 11.46
CA PRO A 117 -25.37 26.72 11.63
C PRO A 117 -26.19 26.75 10.33
N GLU A 118 -26.14 27.85 9.58
CA GLU A 118 -26.84 28.06 8.31
C GLU A 118 -26.39 27.11 7.19
N VAL A 119 -25.16 26.61 7.26
CA VAL A 119 -24.62 25.60 6.34
C VAL A 119 -25.14 24.22 6.70
N PHE A 120 -25.15 23.88 7.99
CA PHE A 120 -25.55 22.55 8.46
C PHE A 120 -27.08 22.36 8.49
N GLU A 121 -27.86 23.43 8.62
CA GLU A 121 -29.30 23.41 8.34
C GLU A 121 -29.61 22.98 6.91
N LYS A 122 -28.76 23.36 5.95
CA LYS A 122 -28.83 22.94 4.53
C LYS A 122 -28.15 21.58 4.26
N GLY A 123 -27.75 20.87 5.31
CA GLY A 123 -27.12 19.55 5.24
C GLY A 123 -25.60 19.55 5.03
N GLY A 124 -24.96 20.72 4.91
CA GLY A 124 -23.51 20.87 4.73
C GLY A 124 -23.10 21.87 3.63
N PHE A 125 -21.80 22.00 3.41
CA PHE A 125 -21.22 22.92 2.43
C PHE A 125 -21.55 22.53 0.98
N ASN A 126 -21.80 23.51 0.12
CA ASN A 126 -21.90 23.30 -1.33
C ASN A 126 -20.53 23.00 -1.97
N CYS A 127 -19.46 23.60 -1.44
CA CYS A 127 -18.11 23.39 -1.94
C CYS A 127 -17.10 23.54 -0.79
N ILE A 128 -16.12 22.64 -0.74
CA ILE A 128 -14.95 22.75 0.12
C ILE A 128 -13.72 22.64 -0.78
N LEU A 129 -12.85 23.64 -0.78
CA LEU A 129 -11.56 23.63 -1.50
C LEU A 129 -10.43 23.93 -0.50
N VAL A 130 -9.51 23.00 -0.29
CA VAL A 130 -8.52 23.13 0.79
C VAL A 130 -7.26 22.30 0.56
N ASN A 131 -6.13 22.84 1.03
CA ASN A 131 -4.88 22.11 1.22
C ASN A 131 -4.72 21.81 2.72
N PRO A 132 -5.22 20.66 3.23
CA PRO A 132 -5.12 20.34 4.65
C PRO A 132 -3.66 20.16 5.09
N PRO A 133 -3.37 20.30 6.41
CA PRO A 133 -2.07 19.98 7.00
C PRO A 133 -1.69 18.49 6.80
N TRP A 134 -0.41 18.19 6.55
CA TRP A 134 0.10 16.84 6.24
C TRP A 134 0.85 16.18 7.41
N GLU A 135 0.89 16.84 8.57
CA GLU A 135 1.67 16.45 9.73
C GLU A 135 1.07 15.24 10.46
N ARG A 136 1.95 14.41 11.02
CA ARG A 136 1.55 13.38 11.98
C ARG A 136 1.19 14.05 13.30
N VAL A 137 0.11 13.59 13.92
CA VAL A 137 -0.29 14.06 15.25
C VAL A 137 0.77 13.69 16.30
N LYS A 138 1.36 12.50 16.17
CA LYS A 138 2.39 12.00 17.08
C LYS A 138 3.65 12.85 17.02
N LEU A 139 4.03 13.41 18.16
CA LEU A 139 5.25 14.19 18.34
C LEU A 139 6.49 13.44 17.86
N GLN A 140 7.22 14.03 16.93
CA GLN A 140 8.51 13.53 16.46
C GLN A 140 9.63 14.15 17.31
N GLU A 141 10.25 13.34 18.18
CA GLU A 141 11.27 13.82 19.13
C GLU A 141 12.41 14.57 18.42
N LYS A 142 12.93 14.01 17.32
CA LYS A 142 14.02 14.64 16.57
C LYS A 142 13.65 16.02 16.07
N GLU A 143 12.47 16.17 15.48
CA GLU A 143 11.98 17.44 14.96
C GLU A 143 11.74 18.44 16.09
N PHE A 144 11.13 17.99 17.19
CA PHE A 144 10.89 18.84 18.37
C PHE A 144 12.19 19.41 18.94
N PHE A 145 13.25 18.60 19.02
CA PHE A 145 14.54 18.98 19.59
C PHE A 145 15.51 19.61 18.58
N SER A 146 15.27 19.52 17.26
CA SER A 146 16.19 19.99 16.21
C SER A 146 16.68 21.43 16.36
N ASN A 147 15.86 22.32 16.92
CA ASN A 147 16.21 23.73 17.19
C ASN A 147 16.28 24.07 18.69
N LYS A 148 16.24 23.05 19.56
CA LYS A 148 16.20 23.21 21.03
C LYS A 148 17.35 22.49 21.75
N SER A 149 17.84 21.39 21.19
CA SER A 149 18.97 20.61 21.71
C SER A 149 19.53 19.69 20.62
N ASP A 150 20.66 20.09 20.03
CA ASP A 150 21.35 19.31 19.00
C ASP A 150 21.73 17.91 19.50
N GLU A 151 22.25 17.81 20.74
CA GLU A 151 22.65 16.55 21.36
C GLU A 151 21.50 15.52 21.41
N ILE A 152 20.29 15.96 21.78
CA ILE A 152 19.10 15.09 21.81
C ILE A 152 18.65 14.75 20.40
N ALA A 153 18.62 15.73 19.49
CA ALA A 153 18.17 15.55 18.11
C ALA A 153 19.05 14.57 17.33
N THR A 154 20.38 14.63 17.51
CA THR A 154 21.37 13.81 16.81
C THR A 154 21.77 12.54 17.56
N ALA A 155 21.14 12.22 18.69
CA ALA A 155 21.44 11.03 19.48
C ALA A 155 21.42 9.74 18.62
N ALA A 156 22.51 8.96 18.73
CA ALA A 156 22.80 7.80 17.87
C ALA A 156 21.74 6.69 17.95
N THR A 157 21.12 6.50 19.11
CA THR A 157 20.07 5.51 19.31
C THR A 157 18.87 6.12 20.04
N LYS A 158 17.70 5.48 19.91
CA LYS A 158 16.48 5.88 20.63
C LYS A 158 16.68 5.83 22.15
N LYS A 159 17.33 4.79 22.66
CA LYS A 159 17.60 4.61 24.09
C LYS A 159 18.43 5.76 24.67
N ILE A 160 19.51 6.15 23.99
CA ILE A 160 20.34 7.29 24.41
C ILE A 160 19.50 8.57 24.44
N ARG A 161 18.64 8.78 23.44
CA ARG A 161 17.75 9.95 23.40
C ARG A 161 16.79 9.99 24.58
N GLU A 162 16.18 8.86 24.94
CA GLU A 162 15.27 8.75 26.09
C GLU A 162 15.98 9.08 27.42
N GLU A 163 17.24 8.66 27.57
CA GLU A 163 18.08 8.99 28.73
C GLU A 163 18.37 10.51 28.79
N LEU A 164 18.77 11.12 27.68
CA LEU A 164 19.01 12.57 27.60
C LEU A 164 17.73 13.39 27.89
N ILE A 165 16.59 12.98 27.32
CA ILE A 165 15.27 13.59 27.57
C ILE A 165 14.87 13.46 29.05
N SER A 166 15.28 12.39 29.72
CA SER A 166 15.01 12.19 31.15
C SER A 166 15.86 13.13 32.01
N ASN A 167 17.13 13.33 31.63
CA ASN A 167 18.05 14.24 32.32
C ASN A 167 17.65 15.72 32.24
N LEU A 168 16.83 16.12 31.26
CA LEU A 168 16.26 17.47 31.17
C LEU A 168 15.52 17.90 32.45
N LYS A 169 14.97 16.96 33.24
CA LYS A 169 14.36 17.28 34.55
C LYS A 169 15.31 18.03 35.48
N ILE A 170 16.61 17.80 35.34
CA ILE A 170 17.66 18.43 36.15
C ILE A 170 18.37 19.51 35.33
N SER A 171 18.76 19.22 34.09
CA SER A 171 19.60 20.11 33.29
C SER A 171 18.86 21.28 32.65
N ASN A 172 17.59 21.11 32.28
CA ASN A 172 16.75 22.16 31.71
C ASN A 172 15.24 21.86 31.93
N PRO A 173 14.72 22.16 33.14
CA PRO A 173 13.33 21.84 33.51
C PRO A 173 12.28 22.49 32.61
N GLU A 174 12.54 23.69 32.09
CA GLU A 174 11.62 24.40 31.18
C GLU A 174 11.46 23.65 29.86
N LEU A 175 12.57 23.20 29.27
CA LEU A 175 12.54 22.39 28.04
C LEU A 175 11.84 21.04 28.29
N LYS A 176 12.03 20.44 29.47
CA LYS A 176 11.32 19.22 29.87
C LYS A 176 9.81 19.45 29.93
N GLN A 177 9.38 20.52 30.60
CA GLN A 177 7.98 20.86 30.73
C GLN A 177 7.33 21.18 29.37
N SER A 178 8.04 21.90 28.51
CA SER A 178 7.61 22.15 27.13
C SER A 178 7.44 20.84 26.36
N PHE A 179 8.41 19.93 26.43
CA PHE A 179 8.32 18.62 25.78
C PHE A 179 7.13 17.79 26.30
N GLU A 180 6.96 17.71 27.62
CA GLU A 180 5.84 16.98 28.25
C GLU A 180 4.49 17.58 27.87
N PHE A 181 4.38 18.92 27.82
CA PHE A 181 3.17 19.61 27.37
C PHE A 181 2.83 19.25 25.92
N HIS A 182 3.79 19.36 24.99
CA HIS A 182 3.55 19.06 23.58
C HIS A 182 3.28 17.57 23.34
N LYS A 183 3.88 16.69 24.15
CA LYS A 183 3.63 15.26 24.14
C LYS A 183 2.20 14.94 24.60
N ASP A 184 1.77 15.43 25.77
CA ASP A 184 0.39 15.27 26.26
C ASP A 184 -0.61 15.85 25.26
N PHE A 185 -0.36 17.06 24.74
CA PHE A 185 -1.21 17.69 23.74
C PHE A 185 -1.42 16.80 22.50
N SER A 186 -0.33 16.23 21.97
CA SER A 186 -0.35 15.31 20.83
C SER A 186 -1.09 14.01 21.14
N GLU A 187 -0.86 13.44 22.32
CA GLU A 187 -1.52 12.21 22.78
C GLU A 187 -3.03 12.39 22.94
N ARG A 188 -3.48 13.53 23.48
CA ARG A 188 -4.92 13.85 23.60
C ARG A 188 -5.59 14.00 22.25
N ILE A 189 -4.96 14.68 21.28
CA ILE A 189 -5.50 14.81 19.92
C ILE A 189 -5.59 13.44 19.25
N ALA A 190 -4.56 12.60 19.39
CA ALA A 190 -4.57 11.25 18.83
C ALA A 190 -5.69 10.41 19.45
N GLN A 191 -5.82 10.44 20.79
CA GLN A 191 -6.88 9.73 21.49
C GLN A 191 -8.28 10.22 21.07
N PHE A 192 -8.49 11.54 20.97
CA PHE A 192 -9.74 12.10 20.47
C PHE A 192 -10.03 11.61 19.04
N SER A 193 -9.05 11.66 18.16
CA SER A 193 -9.21 11.23 16.76
C SER A 193 -9.61 9.76 16.65
N ILE A 194 -9.07 8.89 17.52
CA ILE A 194 -9.33 7.45 17.53
C ILE A 194 -10.64 7.09 18.24
N CYS A 195 -10.91 7.71 19.39
CA CYS A 195 -11.98 7.28 20.29
C CYS A 195 -13.29 8.08 20.14
N SER A 196 -13.27 9.25 19.52
CA SER A 196 -14.47 10.11 19.39
C SER A 196 -15.52 9.58 18.42
N ASN A 197 -15.16 8.60 17.57
CA ASN A 197 -15.98 8.10 16.47
C ASN A 197 -16.32 9.17 15.40
N LEU A 198 -15.62 10.32 15.39
CA LEU A 198 -15.73 11.30 14.30
C LEU A 198 -15.00 10.85 13.02
N TYR A 199 -13.94 10.04 13.20
CA TYR A 199 -13.07 9.52 12.15
C TYR A 199 -13.01 7.97 12.18
N PRO A 200 -14.15 7.26 12.08
CA PRO A 200 -14.22 5.80 12.16
C PRO A 200 -13.33 5.05 11.17
N ILE A 201 -12.94 5.67 10.04
CA ILE A 201 -12.11 5.02 9.03
C ILE A 201 -10.64 5.40 9.20
N LEU A 202 -10.34 6.69 9.21
CA LEU A 202 -8.98 7.24 9.16
C LEU A 202 -8.42 7.67 10.53
N GLY A 203 -9.22 7.64 11.59
CA GLY A 203 -8.78 7.83 12.98
C GLY A 203 -8.19 6.57 13.59
N LYS A 204 -7.23 5.90 12.92
CA LYS A 204 -6.63 4.64 13.41
C LYS A 204 -5.10 4.71 13.33
N GLY A 205 -4.42 3.93 14.17
CA GLY A 205 -2.96 3.80 14.15
C GLY A 205 -2.20 5.12 14.43
N ASP A 206 -1.08 5.34 13.72
CA ASP A 206 -0.34 6.60 13.76
C ASP A 206 -1.09 7.67 12.95
N VAL A 207 -1.90 8.48 13.64
CA VAL A 207 -2.82 9.46 13.05
C VAL A 207 -2.09 10.57 12.29
N ASN A 208 -2.58 10.90 11.09
CA ASN A 208 -2.12 12.03 10.28
C ASN A 208 -3.27 12.99 9.98
N LEU A 209 -3.02 14.31 10.09
CA LEU A 209 -4.06 15.33 9.96
C LEU A 209 -4.74 15.33 8.58
N TYR A 210 -4.01 15.15 7.48
CA TYR A 210 -4.63 15.16 6.15
C TYR A 210 -5.66 14.05 5.98
N GLN A 211 -5.47 12.92 6.67
CA GLN A 211 -6.38 11.79 6.65
C GLN A 211 -7.67 12.12 7.41
N LEU A 212 -7.54 12.68 8.61
CA LEU A 212 -8.70 13.15 9.39
C LEU A 212 -9.52 14.18 8.61
N PHE A 213 -8.85 15.14 7.98
CA PHE A 213 -9.49 16.16 7.17
C PHE A 213 -10.17 15.58 5.93
N ALA A 214 -9.55 14.61 5.24
CA ALA A 214 -10.17 13.94 4.10
C ALA A 214 -11.50 13.26 4.48
N GLU A 215 -11.52 12.50 5.59
CA GLU A 215 -12.75 11.89 6.09
C GLU A 215 -13.78 12.92 6.56
N ASN A 216 -13.33 13.99 7.22
CA ASN A 216 -14.22 15.05 7.69
C ASN A 216 -14.88 15.78 6.53
N PHE A 217 -14.12 16.27 5.56
CA PHE A 217 -14.65 17.06 4.46
C PHE A 217 -15.62 16.29 3.58
N LEU A 218 -15.42 14.98 3.42
CA LEU A 218 -16.41 14.10 2.78
C LEU A 218 -17.78 14.13 3.50
N LYS A 219 -17.78 14.20 4.84
CA LYS A 219 -19.00 14.22 5.67
C LYS A 219 -19.61 15.62 5.81
N LYS A 220 -18.86 16.69 5.53
CA LYS A 220 -19.30 18.08 5.75
C LYS A 220 -19.90 18.76 4.51
N VAL A 221 -19.81 18.15 3.33
CA VAL A 221 -20.55 18.62 2.16
C VAL A 221 -22.01 18.16 2.20
N ASN A 222 -22.91 18.94 1.61
CA ASN A 222 -24.32 18.53 1.42
C ASN A 222 -24.49 17.54 0.26
N ASP A 223 -25.73 17.15 0.00
CA ASP A 223 -26.08 16.11 -0.97
C ASP A 223 -25.66 16.43 -2.42
N ASN A 224 -25.59 17.72 -2.75
CA ASN A 224 -25.13 18.22 -4.06
C ASN A 224 -23.73 18.87 -3.97
N GLY A 225 -23.08 18.75 -2.81
CA GLY A 225 -21.84 19.44 -2.49
C GLY A 225 -20.60 18.62 -2.84
N HIS A 226 -19.51 19.34 -3.07
CA HIS A 226 -18.24 18.75 -3.51
C HIS A 226 -17.06 19.21 -2.65
N ALA A 227 -16.17 18.28 -2.30
CA ALA A 227 -14.92 18.57 -1.62
C ALA A 227 -13.74 18.28 -2.56
N GLY A 228 -12.94 19.30 -2.87
CA GLY A 228 -11.67 19.20 -3.60
C GLY A 228 -10.51 19.49 -2.67
N ILE A 229 -9.64 18.50 -2.44
CA ILE A 229 -8.55 18.62 -1.46
C ILE A 229 -7.19 18.27 -2.05
N ILE A 230 -6.14 18.98 -1.59
CA ILE A 230 -4.74 18.68 -1.94
C ILE A 230 -4.12 17.83 -0.84
N VAL A 231 -3.86 16.57 -1.14
CA VAL A 231 -3.41 15.58 -0.15
C VAL A 231 -2.26 14.76 -0.71
N PRO A 232 -1.38 14.19 0.14
CA PRO A 232 -0.38 13.24 -0.31
C PRO A 232 -1.04 12.07 -1.06
N THR A 233 -0.44 11.61 -2.16
CA THR A 233 -1.01 10.54 -3.01
C THR A 233 -1.24 9.23 -2.26
N ASN A 234 -0.52 9.01 -1.17
CA ASN A 234 -0.69 7.83 -0.34
C ASN A 234 -2.08 7.67 0.29
N ILE A 235 -2.90 8.73 0.35
CA ILE A 235 -4.31 8.63 0.74
C ILE A 235 -5.08 7.56 -0.04
N VAL A 236 -4.67 7.26 -1.29
CA VAL A 236 -5.32 6.26 -2.14
C VAL A 236 -4.46 5.03 -2.47
N THR A 237 -3.17 5.03 -2.12
CA THR A 237 -2.24 3.95 -2.52
C THR A 237 -1.75 3.09 -1.36
N ASP A 238 -1.75 3.61 -0.14
CA ASP A 238 -1.20 2.90 1.02
C ASP A 238 -2.20 1.92 1.64
N ASP A 239 -1.68 0.92 2.37
CA ASP A 239 -2.51 -0.05 3.09
C ASP A 239 -3.25 0.59 4.27
N THR A 240 -2.68 1.62 4.91
CA THR A 240 -3.26 2.29 6.09
C THR A 240 -4.50 3.12 5.76
N THR A 241 -4.66 3.56 4.51
CA THR A 241 -5.80 4.37 4.06
C THR A 241 -6.73 3.60 3.12
N LYS A 242 -6.46 2.30 2.88
CA LYS A 242 -7.22 1.45 1.95
C LYS A 242 -8.71 1.41 2.26
N GLU A 243 -9.07 1.36 3.55
CA GLU A 243 -10.48 1.31 3.97
C GLU A 243 -11.23 2.58 3.56
N PHE A 244 -10.55 3.74 3.58
CA PHE A 244 -11.14 5.01 3.14
C PHE A 244 -11.28 5.06 1.63
N PHE A 245 -10.23 4.66 0.90
CA PHE A 245 -10.30 4.63 -0.56
C PHE A 245 -11.35 3.62 -1.05
N GLU A 246 -11.41 2.43 -0.44
CA GLU A 246 -12.49 1.47 -0.64
C GLU A 246 -13.85 2.13 -0.39
N TYR A 247 -14.02 2.79 0.76
CA TYR A 247 -15.29 3.42 1.12
C TYR A 247 -15.75 4.40 0.03
N ILE A 248 -14.89 5.31 -0.41
CA ILE A 248 -15.26 6.32 -1.43
C ILE A 248 -15.45 5.71 -2.83
N VAL A 249 -14.83 4.58 -3.13
CA VAL A 249 -15.06 3.87 -4.41
C VAL A 249 -16.36 3.08 -4.37
N VAL A 250 -16.64 2.32 -3.31
CA VAL A 250 -17.82 1.47 -3.17
C VAL A 250 -19.10 2.30 -3.04
N HIS A 251 -19.06 3.37 -2.24
CA HIS A 251 -20.19 4.30 -2.09
C HIS A 251 -20.28 5.32 -3.24
N LYS A 252 -19.38 5.21 -4.22
CA LYS A 252 -19.27 6.09 -5.38
C LYS A 252 -19.10 7.57 -5.02
N CYS A 253 -18.45 7.87 -3.91
CA CYS A 253 -18.15 9.22 -3.47
C CYS A 253 -17.00 9.86 -4.26
N LEU A 254 -16.18 9.08 -4.96
CA LEU A 254 -15.04 9.58 -5.73
C LEU A 254 -15.49 10.20 -7.07
N ILE A 255 -15.02 11.42 -7.36
CA ILE A 255 -15.31 12.15 -8.62
C ILE A 255 -14.08 12.20 -9.51
N SER A 256 -12.96 12.64 -8.95
CA SER A 256 -11.70 12.67 -9.68
C SER A 256 -10.50 12.58 -8.76
N LEU A 257 -9.41 12.06 -9.31
CA LEU A 257 -8.12 12.00 -8.66
C LEU A 257 -7.02 12.35 -9.67
N PHE A 258 -6.34 13.48 -9.44
CA PHE A 258 -5.25 13.92 -10.28
C PHE A 258 -3.97 13.96 -9.46
N ASP A 259 -3.05 13.03 -9.73
CA ASP A 259 -1.77 12.90 -9.06
C ASP A 259 -0.66 13.65 -9.79
N PHE A 260 0.13 14.36 -9.00
CA PHE A 260 1.24 15.19 -9.40
C PHE A 260 2.53 14.74 -8.72
N GLU A 261 3.64 14.91 -9.41
CA GLU A 261 4.99 14.84 -8.87
C GLU A 261 5.61 16.24 -8.93
N ASN A 262 6.19 16.70 -7.82
CA ASN A 262 6.74 18.06 -7.70
C ASN A 262 8.05 18.30 -8.50
N LYS A 263 8.24 17.59 -9.63
CA LYS A 263 9.46 17.64 -10.45
C LYS A 263 9.75 19.01 -11.05
N LYS A 264 8.67 19.76 -11.33
CA LYS A 264 8.68 21.13 -11.84
C LYS A 264 8.58 22.19 -10.74
N GLU A 265 8.71 21.77 -9.48
CA GLU A 265 8.77 22.67 -8.31
C GLU A 265 7.55 23.59 -8.19
N LEU A 266 6.35 23.05 -8.43
CA LEU A 266 5.07 23.71 -8.11
C LEU A 266 5.07 24.22 -6.66
N PHE A 267 5.70 23.47 -5.77
CA PHE A 267 6.02 23.87 -4.41
C PHE A 267 7.53 23.89 -4.18
N LYS A 268 8.14 25.08 -4.16
CA LYS A 268 9.61 25.27 -4.11
C LYS A 268 10.31 24.63 -2.91
N ASN A 269 9.65 24.60 -1.75
CA ASN A 269 10.22 24.08 -0.50
C ASN A 269 9.88 22.60 -0.25
N VAL A 270 9.32 21.92 -1.25
CA VAL A 270 8.93 20.51 -1.16
C VAL A 270 9.86 19.69 -2.04
N HIS A 271 10.24 18.49 -1.59
CA HIS A 271 11.11 17.60 -2.35
C HIS A 271 10.57 17.36 -3.76
N ARG A 272 11.46 17.33 -4.77
CA ARG A 272 11.06 17.26 -6.20
C ARG A 272 10.34 15.95 -6.56
N GLU A 273 10.58 14.88 -5.81
CA GLU A 273 9.92 13.58 -6.01
C GLU A 273 8.68 13.41 -5.12
N GLN A 274 8.32 14.42 -4.31
CA GLN A 274 7.10 14.37 -3.51
C GLN A 274 5.89 14.26 -4.44
N ARG A 275 5.05 13.26 -4.18
CA ARG A 275 3.77 13.09 -4.88
C ARG A 275 2.61 13.59 -4.03
N PHE A 276 1.66 14.23 -4.69
CA PHE A 276 0.41 14.72 -4.10
C PHE A 276 -0.72 14.59 -5.12
N SER A 277 -1.96 14.59 -4.64
CA SER A 277 -3.15 14.43 -5.46
C SER A 277 -4.17 15.53 -5.19
N LEU A 278 -4.83 15.98 -6.25
CA LEU A 278 -6.11 16.68 -6.18
C LEU A 278 -7.22 15.63 -6.10
N LEU A 279 -7.76 15.43 -4.92
CA LEU A 279 -8.83 14.47 -4.65
C LEU A 279 -10.17 15.22 -4.61
N SER A 280 -11.08 14.88 -5.51
CA SER A 280 -12.45 15.44 -5.55
C SER A 280 -13.47 14.37 -5.16
N MET A 281 -14.36 14.72 -4.22
CA MET A 281 -15.34 13.82 -3.64
C MET A 281 -16.72 14.47 -3.50
N SER A 282 -17.77 13.66 -3.51
CA SER A 282 -19.15 14.00 -3.13
C SER A 282 -19.61 13.12 -1.98
N ARG A 283 -20.57 13.60 -1.18
CA ARG A 283 -21.17 12.78 -0.11
C ARG A 283 -21.99 11.61 -0.64
N TYR A 284 -22.72 11.85 -1.74
CA TYR A 284 -23.57 10.84 -2.37
C TYR A 284 -22.95 10.28 -3.64
N ALA A 285 -23.52 9.17 -4.07
CA ALA A 285 -23.05 8.38 -5.20
C ALA A 285 -22.99 9.20 -6.50
N ASN A 286 -21.77 9.45 -6.96
CA ASN A 286 -21.47 9.86 -8.31
C ASN A 286 -21.76 8.70 -9.27
N LEU A 287 -22.64 8.94 -10.25
CA LEU A 287 -23.01 7.93 -11.25
C LEU A 287 -22.17 8.03 -12.53
N ILE A 288 -21.30 9.03 -12.62
CA ILE A 288 -20.42 9.30 -13.75
C ILE A 288 -19.08 8.55 -13.55
N PRO A 289 -18.40 8.10 -14.62
CA PRO A 289 -17.05 7.58 -14.52
C PRO A 289 -16.11 8.52 -13.76
N VAL A 290 -15.22 7.94 -12.97
CA VAL A 290 -14.23 8.68 -12.19
C VAL A 290 -13.09 9.10 -13.10
N LYS A 291 -12.69 10.37 -13.00
CA LYS A 291 -11.57 10.91 -13.79
C LYS A 291 -10.24 10.75 -13.05
N PHE A 292 -9.26 10.18 -13.72
CA PHE A 292 -7.91 9.97 -13.21
C PHE A 292 -6.87 10.63 -14.11
N ALA A 293 -5.77 11.06 -13.50
CA ALA A 293 -4.53 11.37 -14.19
C ALA A 293 -3.39 11.18 -13.18
N PHE A 294 -2.26 10.61 -13.61
CA PHE A 294 -1.11 10.39 -12.73
C PHE A 294 0.16 10.92 -13.37
N TYR A 295 1.18 11.13 -12.53
CA TYR A 295 2.49 11.64 -12.93
C TYR A 295 2.37 12.94 -13.74
N LEU A 296 1.45 13.80 -13.33
CA LEU A 296 1.40 15.17 -13.82
C LEU A 296 2.54 15.94 -13.16
N HIS A 297 3.12 16.90 -13.87
CA HIS A 297 4.10 17.82 -13.30
C HIS A 297 3.55 19.25 -13.24
N LEU A 298 2.55 19.56 -14.05
CA LEU A 298 1.94 20.88 -14.18
C LEU A 298 0.42 20.77 -14.40
N PRO A 299 -0.42 21.67 -13.84
CA PRO A 299 -1.87 21.63 -14.01
C PRO A 299 -2.34 21.72 -15.47
N GLU A 300 -1.58 22.41 -16.33
CA GLU A 300 -1.90 22.57 -17.76
C GLU A 300 -1.91 21.23 -18.52
N GLU A 301 -1.28 20.19 -17.96
CA GLU A 301 -1.36 18.84 -18.51
C GLU A 301 -2.78 18.25 -18.44
N LEU A 302 -3.65 18.75 -17.55
CA LEU A 302 -5.07 18.37 -17.50
C LEU A 302 -5.90 18.95 -18.66
N LEU A 303 -5.38 19.93 -19.40
CA LEU A 303 -6.03 20.45 -20.60
C LEU A 303 -5.92 19.49 -21.80
N LYS A 304 -5.06 18.47 -21.67
CA LYS A 304 -4.82 17.45 -22.68
C LYS A 304 -5.72 16.26 -22.39
N GLU A 305 -6.74 16.05 -23.23
CA GLU A 305 -7.71 14.97 -23.04
C GLU A 305 -7.05 13.59 -22.95
N GLU A 306 -5.93 13.37 -23.65
CA GLU A 306 -5.17 12.12 -23.60
C GLU A 306 -4.52 11.82 -22.24
N ARG A 307 -4.42 12.82 -21.35
CA ARG A 307 -3.91 12.65 -19.97
C ARG A 307 -4.99 12.28 -18.97
N ILE A 308 -6.27 12.42 -19.33
CA ILE A 308 -7.39 12.11 -18.45
C ILE A 308 -7.96 10.74 -18.82
N PHE A 309 -8.12 9.91 -17.81
CA PHE A 309 -8.62 8.55 -17.92
C PHE A 309 -9.92 8.42 -17.16
N GLU A 310 -10.89 7.72 -17.73
CA GLU A 310 -12.17 7.47 -17.08
C GLU A 310 -12.27 6.00 -16.70
N LEU A 311 -12.55 5.73 -15.43
CA LEU A 311 -12.76 4.38 -14.92
C LEU A 311 -14.09 4.28 -14.20
N LYS A 312 -14.78 3.16 -14.38
CA LYS A 312 -15.94 2.83 -13.56
C LYS A 312 -15.45 2.35 -12.20
N HIS A 313 -16.29 2.50 -11.17
CA HIS A 313 -16.01 1.96 -9.84
C HIS A 313 -15.71 0.44 -9.87
N SER A 314 -16.40 -0.31 -10.75
CA SER A 314 -16.14 -1.74 -10.98
C SER A 314 -14.73 -2.02 -11.52
N ASP A 315 -14.19 -1.13 -12.34
CA ASP A 315 -12.88 -1.30 -12.96
C ASP A 315 -11.77 -1.14 -11.91
N ILE A 316 -11.93 -0.16 -11.00
CA ILE A 316 -11.02 0.07 -9.86
C ILE A 316 -10.95 -1.17 -8.97
N ILE A 317 -12.11 -1.74 -8.62
CA ILE A 317 -12.20 -2.95 -7.79
C ILE A 317 -11.59 -4.16 -8.52
N SER A 318 -11.84 -4.30 -9.83
CA SER A 318 -11.30 -5.41 -10.63
C SER A 318 -9.78 -5.41 -10.65
N LEU A 319 -9.16 -4.23 -10.71
CA LEU A 319 -7.71 -4.12 -10.73
C LEU A 319 -7.09 -4.44 -9.37
N ASN A 320 -7.72 -4.10 -8.24
CA ASN A 320 -7.19 -4.39 -6.90
C ASN A 320 -8.23 -5.11 -6.03
N PRO A 321 -8.52 -6.39 -6.28
CA PRO A 321 -9.65 -7.08 -5.64
C PRO A 321 -9.52 -7.24 -4.12
N ASN A 322 -8.30 -7.36 -3.58
CA ASN A 322 -8.09 -7.51 -2.13
C ASN A 322 -7.97 -6.16 -1.42
N THR A 323 -7.05 -5.31 -1.87
CA THR A 323 -6.77 -4.05 -1.17
C THR A 323 -7.72 -2.94 -1.56
N LYS A 324 -8.34 -3.03 -2.75
CA LYS A 324 -9.21 -2.01 -3.34
C LYS A 324 -8.56 -0.64 -3.47
N ASN A 325 -7.23 -0.56 -3.33
CA ASN A 325 -6.43 0.64 -3.52
C ASN A 325 -6.47 1.15 -4.96
N CYS A 326 -6.03 2.39 -5.16
CA CYS A 326 -6.01 2.99 -6.47
C CYS A 326 -4.86 2.41 -7.32
N PRO A 327 -5.13 1.84 -8.51
CA PRO A 327 -4.09 1.48 -9.45
C PRO A 327 -3.44 2.74 -10.04
N ILE A 328 -2.12 2.72 -10.23
CA ILE A 328 -1.37 3.85 -10.80
C ILE A 328 -0.99 3.52 -12.24
N PHE A 329 -1.26 4.43 -13.18
CA PHE A 329 -1.03 4.22 -14.61
C PHE A 329 -0.72 5.53 -15.32
N LYS A 330 0.06 5.45 -16.41
CA LYS A 330 0.48 6.61 -17.20
C LYS A 330 -0.40 6.86 -18.41
N GLU A 331 -1.00 5.82 -18.96
CA GLU A 331 -1.72 5.86 -20.24
C GLU A 331 -2.99 5.01 -20.18
N LYS A 332 -4.04 5.45 -20.88
CA LYS A 332 -5.34 4.77 -20.94
C LYS A 332 -5.20 3.35 -21.46
N HIS A 333 -4.41 3.18 -22.51
CA HIS A 333 -4.21 1.92 -23.18
C HIS A 333 -3.64 0.85 -22.23
N THR A 334 -2.75 1.24 -21.32
CA THR A 334 -2.23 0.35 -20.27
C THR A 334 -3.35 -0.21 -19.40
N ILE A 335 -4.35 0.61 -19.06
CA ILE A 335 -5.46 0.21 -18.20
C ILE A 335 -6.39 -0.77 -18.92
N ASP A 336 -6.73 -0.48 -20.19
CA ASP A 336 -7.60 -1.33 -20.97
C ASP A 336 -7.01 -2.74 -21.11
N ILE A 337 -5.69 -2.82 -21.34
CA ILE A 337 -4.94 -4.08 -21.35
C ILE A 337 -4.97 -4.75 -19.98
N ALA A 338 -4.70 -4.01 -18.90
CA ALA A 338 -4.71 -4.57 -17.54
C ALA A 338 -6.10 -5.12 -17.16
N LEU A 339 -7.18 -4.38 -17.44
CA LEU A 339 -8.55 -4.83 -17.21
C LEU A 339 -8.88 -6.10 -18.00
N LYS A 340 -8.40 -6.19 -19.25
CA LYS A 340 -8.55 -7.39 -20.08
C LYS A 340 -7.80 -8.59 -19.51
N ILE A 341 -6.57 -8.39 -19.03
CA ILE A 341 -5.79 -9.41 -18.33
C ILE A 341 -6.56 -9.91 -17.11
N TYR A 342 -7.04 -8.98 -16.26
CA TYR A 342 -7.81 -9.31 -15.06
C TYR A 342 -9.08 -10.10 -15.39
N LYS A 343 -9.83 -9.69 -16.42
CA LYS A 343 -11.05 -10.36 -16.88
C LYS A 343 -10.82 -11.82 -17.30
N ASN A 344 -9.64 -12.16 -17.81
CA ASN A 344 -9.29 -13.52 -18.25
C ASN A 344 -8.44 -14.28 -17.21
N SER A 345 -8.38 -13.80 -15.96
CA SER A 345 -7.51 -14.33 -14.91
C SER A 345 -8.25 -14.58 -13.61
N THR A 346 -7.58 -15.26 -12.69
CA THR A 346 -7.89 -15.28 -11.25
C THR A 346 -6.76 -14.60 -10.47
N ILE A 347 -6.87 -14.55 -9.15
CA ILE A 347 -5.81 -14.08 -8.26
C ILE A 347 -5.26 -15.23 -7.43
N LEU A 348 -4.10 -15.05 -6.78
CA LEU A 348 -3.50 -16.11 -5.96
C LEU A 348 -4.35 -16.40 -4.71
N VAL A 349 -4.72 -15.36 -3.96
CA VAL A 349 -5.50 -15.43 -2.72
C VAL A 349 -6.57 -14.36 -2.76
N ASP A 350 -7.82 -14.75 -2.55
CA ASP A 350 -8.95 -13.86 -2.30
C ASP A 350 -9.15 -13.75 -0.78
N ASP A 351 -8.60 -12.68 -0.21
CA ASP A 351 -8.67 -12.44 1.25
C ASP A 351 -10.11 -12.13 1.70
N MET A 352 -10.99 -11.64 0.80
CA MET A 352 -12.37 -11.30 1.13
C MET A 352 -13.24 -12.55 1.32
N ASN A 353 -13.01 -13.57 0.49
CA ASN A 353 -13.74 -14.84 0.55
C ASN A 353 -12.96 -15.95 1.28
N GLY A 354 -11.72 -15.70 1.69
CA GLY A 354 -10.85 -16.69 2.33
C GLY A 354 -10.44 -17.83 1.40
N ILE A 355 -10.32 -17.57 0.10
CA ILE A 355 -10.04 -18.58 -0.93
C ILE A 355 -8.59 -18.49 -1.39
N GLU A 356 -7.85 -19.59 -1.30
CA GLU A 356 -6.53 -19.76 -1.93
C GLU A 356 -6.70 -20.47 -3.27
N ASN A 357 -6.75 -19.74 -4.38
CA ASN A 357 -7.09 -20.32 -5.70
C ASN A 357 -6.08 -21.37 -6.20
N PHE A 358 -4.85 -21.34 -5.69
CA PHE A 358 -3.80 -22.31 -5.98
C PHE A 358 -3.43 -23.15 -4.74
N ASN A 359 -4.23 -23.06 -3.67
CA ASN A 359 -3.99 -23.69 -2.38
C ASN A 359 -2.56 -23.45 -1.86
N CYS A 360 -2.05 -22.25 -2.12
CA CYS A 360 -0.74 -21.81 -1.66
C CYS A 360 -0.77 -20.33 -1.30
N ARG A 361 0.15 -19.93 -0.43
CA ARG A 361 0.30 -18.54 0.03
C ARG A 361 1.76 -18.16 0.21
N PRO A 362 2.12 -16.88 0.02
CA PRO A 362 3.49 -16.42 0.25
C PRO A 362 3.84 -16.42 1.74
N TRP A 363 5.09 -16.73 2.05
CA TRP A 363 5.63 -16.80 3.39
C TRP A 363 7.13 -16.43 3.42
N SER A 364 7.57 -15.78 4.49
CA SER A 364 8.98 -15.48 4.74
C SER A 364 9.51 -16.37 5.85
N MET A 365 10.65 -17.01 5.61
CA MET A 365 11.30 -17.90 6.59
C MET A 365 12.12 -17.10 7.62
N PHE A 366 13.35 -16.70 7.30
CA PHE A 366 14.26 -16.06 8.24
C PHE A 366 14.41 -14.56 7.97
N HIS A 367 14.32 -13.74 9.01
CA HIS A 367 14.52 -12.30 8.91
C HIS A 367 15.99 -11.93 9.18
N MET A 368 16.65 -11.28 8.22
CA MET A 368 18.11 -11.06 8.29
C MET A 368 18.60 -10.32 9.56
N THR A 369 17.77 -9.46 10.14
CA THR A 369 18.08 -8.77 11.42
C THR A 369 17.62 -9.54 12.66
N ASN A 370 16.34 -9.87 12.76
CA ASN A 370 15.78 -10.48 13.97
C ASN A 370 16.31 -11.90 14.24
N ASP A 371 16.65 -12.63 13.18
CA ASP A 371 17.11 -14.02 13.25
C ASP A 371 18.63 -14.14 13.06
N SER A 372 19.39 -13.04 13.23
CA SER A 372 20.85 -13.00 12.95
C SER A 372 21.67 -14.01 13.75
N ASN A 373 21.17 -14.41 14.91
CA ASN A 373 21.84 -15.37 15.79
C ASN A 373 21.87 -16.80 15.23
N TYR A 374 21.06 -17.11 14.21
CA TYR A 374 21.03 -18.42 13.56
C TYR A 374 21.99 -18.53 12.36
N PHE A 375 22.67 -17.44 11.97
CA PHE A 375 23.44 -17.41 10.73
C PHE A 375 24.93 -17.61 10.96
N GLU A 376 25.50 -18.58 10.25
CA GLU A 376 26.91 -18.94 10.36
C GLU A 376 27.67 -18.66 9.06
N PHE A 377 28.93 -18.25 9.20
CA PHE A 377 29.91 -18.28 8.12
C PHE A 377 30.67 -19.60 8.23
N SER A 378 30.40 -20.54 7.34
CA SER A 378 31.14 -21.80 7.30
C SER A 378 31.65 -22.11 5.89
N ASN A 379 32.80 -22.78 5.84
CA ASN A 379 33.31 -23.45 4.64
C ASN A 379 33.23 -24.99 4.79
N ASP A 380 32.74 -25.48 5.93
CA ASP A 380 32.50 -26.89 6.23
C ASP A 380 30.99 -27.15 6.38
N TYR A 381 30.47 -28.11 5.63
CA TYR A 381 29.04 -28.25 5.36
C TYR A 381 28.30 -29.14 6.35
N GLY A 382 29.00 -29.95 7.17
CA GLY A 382 28.46 -30.81 8.24
C GLY A 382 26.93 -31.01 8.24
N ASP A 383 26.29 -30.50 9.29
CA ASP A 383 24.82 -30.44 9.44
C ASP A 383 24.25 -29.04 9.09
N LEU A 384 24.99 -28.28 8.27
CA LEU A 384 24.69 -26.90 7.91
C LEU A 384 24.01 -26.83 6.54
N LEU A 385 22.85 -26.18 6.49
CA LEU A 385 22.09 -25.97 5.27
C LEU A 385 22.39 -24.59 4.68
N PRO A 386 22.47 -24.47 3.34
CA PRO A 386 22.73 -23.20 2.68
C PRO A 386 21.54 -22.23 2.84
N LEU A 387 21.79 -21.02 3.34
CA LEU A 387 20.77 -19.97 3.43
C LEU A 387 20.69 -19.19 2.11
N TYR A 388 19.60 -19.37 1.37
CA TYR A 388 19.39 -18.63 0.13
C TYR A 388 18.82 -17.23 0.38
N GLU A 389 19.53 -16.23 -0.10
CA GLU A 389 19.04 -14.86 -0.33
C GLU A 389 18.65 -14.62 -1.80
N GLY A 390 17.87 -13.57 -2.08
CA GLY A 390 17.36 -13.29 -3.43
C GLY A 390 18.45 -13.13 -4.50
N LYS A 391 19.63 -12.61 -4.12
CA LYS A 391 20.77 -12.46 -5.05
C LYS A 391 21.26 -13.76 -5.67
N HIS A 392 21.02 -14.91 -5.02
CA HIS A 392 21.49 -16.20 -5.51
C HIS A 392 20.65 -16.75 -6.66
N THR A 393 19.50 -16.15 -6.94
CA THR A 393 18.55 -16.67 -7.91
C THR A 393 18.22 -15.65 -8.99
N HIS A 394 17.80 -16.15 -10.14
CA HIS A 394 17.24 -15.37 -11.23
C HIS A 394 16.09 -16.15 -11.88
N ILE A 395 15.52 -15.62 -12.97
CA ILE A 395 14.40 -16.25 -13.70
C ILE A 395 14.75 -17.70 -14.10
N PHE A 396 14.04 -18.66 -13.51
CA PHE A 396 14.28 -20.11 -13.64
C PHE A 396 15.71 -20.55 -13.31
N ASP A 397 16.39 -19.81 -12.44
CA ASP A 397 17.78 -20.09 -12.10
C ASP A 397 17.96 -20.04 -10.59
N HIS A 398 18.17 -21.20 -9.98
CA HIS A 398 18.50 -21.29 -8.56
C HIS A 398 20.00 -21.14 -8.28
N ARG A 399 20.85 -21.00 -9.30
CA ARG A 399 22.30 -21.00 -9.18
C ARG A 399 22.96 -19.77 -9.81
N TYR A 400 22.29 -18.62 -9.75
CA TYR A 400 22.70 -17.41 -10.46
C TYR A 400 24.00 -16.80 -9.89
N ASN A 401 24.09 -16.63 -8.57
CA ASN A 401 25.25 -16.03 -7.90
C ASN A 401 25.81 -16.91 -6.77
N THR A 402 27.10 -16.74 -6.50
CA THR A 402 27.83 -17.50 -5.48
C THR A 402 28.84 -16.63 -4.72
N PHE A 403 29.09 -16.97 -3.45
CA PHE A 403 30.16 -16.43 -2.63
C PHE A 403 31.43 -17.29 -2.69
N LYS A 404 31.43 -18.34 -3.52
CA LYS A 404 32.62 -19.14 -3.76
C LYS A 404 33.69 -18.27 -4.43
N ASP A 405 34.91 -18.33 -3.90
CA ASP A 405 36.07 -17.57 -4.41
C ASP A 405 35.88 -16.04 -4.38
N VAL A 406 35.04 -15.54 -3.45
CA VAL A 406 34.87 -14.11 -3.17
C VAL A 406 35.72 -13.72 -1.96
N ASP A 407 36.38 -12.56 -2.00
CA ASP A 407 37.20 -12.10 -0.88
C ASP A 407 36.36 -11.77 0.37
N GLU A 408 37.01 -11.77 1.53
CA GLU A 408 36.29 -11.58 2.80
C GLU A 408 35.59 -10.23 2.93
N ASN A 409 36.14 -9.17 2.34
CA ASN A 409 35.55 -7.84 2.47
C ASN A 409 34.25 -7.77 1.66
N ASP A 410 34.28 -8.26 0.42
CA ASP A 410 33.08 -8.37 -0.41
C ASP A 410 32.04 -9.32 0.20
N ARG A 411 32.47 -10.47 0.76
CA ARG A 411 31.57 -11.37 1.47
C ARG A 411 30.91 -10.71 2.69
N LYS A 412 31.66 -9.92 3.47
CA LYS A 412 31.13 -9.14 4.62
C LYS A 412 30.18 -8.02 4.19
N ASN A 413 30.42 -7.40 3.03
CA ASN A 413 29.52 -6.39 2.46
C ASN A 413 28.33 -7.02 1.71
N GLY A 414 28.34 -8.34 1.51
CA GLY A 414 27.29 -9.07 0.83
C GLY A 414 27.36 -8.98 -0.70
N ASN A 415 28.52 -8.62 -1.24
CA ASN A 415 28.82 -8.63 -2.66
C ASN A 415 29.19 -10.06 -3.08
N SER A 416 28.44 -10.63 -4.02
CA SER A 416 28.68 -11.95 -4.59
C SER A 416 29.21 -11.81 -6.03
N ARG A 417 29.76 -12.88 -6.59
CA ARG A 417 30.00 -12.96 -8.04
C ARG A 417 28.90 -13.75 -8.75
N ASP A 418 28.73 -13.46 -10.04
CA ASP A 418 27.89 -14.26 -10.91
C ASP A 418 28.56 -15.63 -11.17
N VAL A 419 27.74 -16.65 -11.39
CA VAL A 419 28.18 -18.00 -11.74
C VAL A 419 28.59 -18.06 -13.21
N SER A 420 29.75 -18.66 -13.49
CA SER A 420 30.27 -18.76 -14.86
C SER A 420 29.43 -19.72 -15.72
N ILE A 421 29.53 -19.60 -17.05
CA ILE A 421 28.84 -20.50 -17.99
C ILE A 421 29.26 -21.97 -17.75
N SER A 422 30.55 -22.22 -17.53
CA SER A 422 31.06 -23.57 -17.24
C SER A 422 30.54 -24.15 -15.93
N GLU A 423 30.31 -23.31 -14.92
CA GLU A 423 29.70 -23.74 -13.66
C GLU A 423 28.20 -24.04 -13.86
N HIS A 424 27.46 -23.20 -14.60
CA HIS A 424 26.05 -23.45 -14.93
C HIS A 424 25.84 -24.76 -15.71
N GLU A 425 26.70 -25.03 -16.71
CA GLU A 425 26.66 -26.26 -17.51
C GLU A 425 26.94 -27.53 -16.69
N ASN A 426 27.64 -27.39 -15.56
CA ASN A 426 27.91 -28.50 -14.66
C ASN A 426 26.69 -28.77 -13.78
N VAL A 427 25.97 -29.85 -14.07
CA VAL A 427 24.77 -30.28 -13.32
C VAL A 427 25.05 -30.69 -11.86
N LYS A 428 26.32 -30.82 -11.47
CA LYS A 428 26.75 -31.09 -10.08
C LYS A 428 27.18 -29.83 -9.32
N PHE A 429 27.28 -28.69 -10.00
CA PHE A 429 27.64 -27.44 -9.36
C PHE A 429 26.46 -26.90 -8.56
N GLU A 430 26.72 -26.50 -7.33
CA GLU A 430 25.79 -25.76 -6.46
C GLU A 430 26.49 -24.49 -5.96
N ILE A 431 25.68 -23.48 -5.62
CA ILE A 431 26.20 -22.21 -5.10
C ILE A 431 26.78 -22.37 -3.70
N HIS A 432 27.71 -21.49 -3.35
CA HIS A 432 28.12 -21.28 -1.97
C HIS A 432 27.44 -20.01 -1.46
N PRO A 433 26.51 -20.09 -0.51
CA PRO A 433 25.84 -18.90 0.01
C PRO A 433 26.75 -18.11 0.95
N ARG A 434 26.31 -16.91 1.31
CA ARG A 434 26.98 -16.11 2.34
C ARG A 434 26.91 -16.77 3.72
N PHE A 435 25.72 -17.27 4.04
CA PHE A 435 25.34 -17.76 5.37
C PHE A 435 24.83 -19.21 5.30
N PHE A 436 24.96 -19.89 6.42
CA PHE A 436 24.43 -21.23 6.65
C PHE A 436 23.56 -21.24 7.93
N ILE A 437 22.67 -22.22 8.03
CA ILE A 437 21.80 -22.44 9.19
C ILE A 437 21.87 -23.92 9.58
N HIS A 438 21.89 -24.21 10.87
CA HIS A 438 21.77 -25.58 11.39
C HIS A 438 20.45 -26.24 10.97
N GLN A 439 20.52 -27.51 10.57
CA GLN A 439 19.34 -28.29 10.20
C GLN A 439 18.23 -28.23 11.27
N ASP A 440 18.57 -28.39 12.55
CA ASP A 440 17.59 -28.32 13.66
C ASP A 440 16.84 -26.97 13.71
N SER A 441 17.53 -25.86 13.46
CA SER A 441 16.92 -24.52 13.43
C SER A 441 15.96 -24.35 12.25
N TYR A 442 16.27 -24.99 11.11
CA TYR A 442 15.38 -25.00 9.96
C TYR A 442 14.15 -25.88 10.20
N GLU A 443 14.34 -27.07 10.79
CA GLU A 443 13.25 -27.97 11.16
C GLU A 443 12.31 -27.34 12.19
N GLU A 444 12.85 -26.64 13.20
CA GLU A 444 12.06 -25.88 14.17
C GLU A 444 11.21 -24.80 13.48
N LYS A 445 11.80 -24.07 12.52
CA LYS A 445 11.07 -23.05 11.74
C LYS A 445 9.93 -23.64 10.92
N LEU A 446 10.06 -24.89 10.48
CA LEU A 446 9.08 -25.61 9.66
C LEU A 446 8.07 -26.42 10.47
N LYS A 447 8.14 -26.45 11.80
CA LYS A 447 7.32 -27.32 12.67
C LYS A 447 5.82 -27.33 12.37
N ASN A 448 5.27 -26.22 11.86
CA ASN A 448 3.84 -26.07 11.52
C ASN A 448 3.60 -25.85 10.02
N ILE A 449 4.57 -26.19 9.18
CA ILE A 449 4.54 -25.97 7.72
C ILE A 449 4.76 -27.31 7.03
N SER A 450 3.88 -27.63 6.08
CA SER A 450 4.11 -28.72 5.13
C SER A 450 5.31 -28.40 4.26
N LYS A 451 6.45 -29.05 4.53
CA LYS A 451 7.68 -28.89 3.76
C LYS A 451 7.58 -29.71 2.46
N PRO A 452 7.57 -29.09 1.27
CA PRO A 452 7.72 -29.82 0.01
C PRO A 452 9.20 -30.17 -0.22
N ASN A 453 9.47 -31.04 -1.19
CA ASN A 453 10.84 -31.34 -1.65
C ASN A 453 11.50 -30.14 -2.38
N PHE A 454 10.74 -29.07 -2.62
CA PHE A 454 11.18 -27.85 -3.27
C PHE A 454 10.49 -26.62 -2.66
N TRP A 455 10.99 -25.44 -2.97
CA TRP A 455 10.25 -24.20 -2.79
C TRP A 455 10.06 -23.49 -4.13
N LEU A 456 8.83 -23.04 -4.40
CA LEU A 456 8.63 -21.95 -5.34
C LEU A 456 8.95 -20.64 -4.60
N THR A 457 9.76 -19.78 -5.20
CA THR A 457 10.21 -18.55 -4.56
C THR A 457 10.12 -17.35 -5.49
N PHE A 458 10.20 -16.14 -4.93
CA PHE A 458 10.32 -14.90 -5.66
C PHE A 458 11.24 -13.91 -4.95
N HIS A 459 11.72 -12.89 -5.67
CA HIS A 459 12.50 -11.81 -5.09
C HIS A 459 11.60 -10.84 -4.33
N GLY A 460 11.77 -10.74 -3.01
CA GLY A 460 11.02 -9.81 -2.16
C GLY A 460 11.41 -8.34 -2.37
N ILE A 461 12.56 -8.09 -3.01
CA ILE A 461 13.09 -6.76 -3.31
C ILE A 461 13.22 -6.61 -4.82
N SER A 462 12.62 -5.57 -5.39
CA SER A 462 12.72 -5.27 -6.82
C SER A 462 12.44 -3.78 -7.10
N ASN A 463 12.50 -3.37 -8.36
CA ASN A 463 12.14 -2.03 -8.79
C ASN A 463 11.28 -2.09 -10.07
N PRO A 464 10.20 -1.30 -10.18
CA PRO A 464 9.40 -1.23 -11.40
C PRO A 464 10.15 -0.68 -12.63
N ASN A 465 11.38 -0.21 -12.47
CA ASN A 465 12.28 0.19 -13.57
C ASN A 465 13.36 -0.84 -13.91
N ASN A 466 13.44 -1.97 -13.19
CA ASN A 466 14.40 -3.05 -13.50
C ASN A 466 14.12 -3.64 -14.89
N GLU A 467 15.07 -4.39 -15.44
CA GLU A 467 14.88 -5.15 -16.67
C GLU A 467 13.68 -6.11 -16.56
N ARG A 468 13.63 -6.85 -15.44
CA ARG A 468 12.53 -7.72 -15.03
C ARG A 468 12.11 -7.32 -13.63
N THR A 469 10.79 -7.26 -13.38
CA THR A 469 10.26 -6.74 -12.11
C THR A 469 9.93 -7.85 -11.14
N PHE A 470 9.27 -8.91 -11.59
CA PHE A 470 9.04 -10.11 -10.83
C PHE A 470 9.99 -11.20 -11.29
N ILE A 471 10.74 -11.76 -10.34
CA ILE A 471 11.69 -12.84 -10.60
C ILE A 471 11.29 -13.99 -9.71
N SER A 472 11.00 -15.13 -10.33
CA SER A 472 10.64 -16.37 -9.64
C SER A 472 11.50 -17.53 -10.11
N THR A 473 11.75 -18.47 -9.20
CA THR A 473 12.41 -19.72 -9.52
C THR A 473 11.95 -20.82 -8.58
N ILE A 474 12.29 -22.05 -8.92
CA ILE A 474 12.14 -23.22 -8.06
C ILE A 474 13.52 -23.51 -7.47
N ILE A 475 13.59 -23.66 -6.15
CA ILE A 475 14.82 -23.99 -5.43
C ILE A 475 14.65 -25.32 -4.67
N PRO A 476 15.75 -26.00 -4.30
CA PRO A 476 15.71 -27.11 -3.36
C PRO A 476 15.09 -26.68 -2.03
N SER A 477 14.60 -27.63 -1.23
CA SER A 477 13.94 -27.35 0.05
C SER A 477 14.89 -26.88 1.17
N CYS A 478 15.57 -25.76 0.94
CA CYS A 478 16.58 -25.12 1.78
C CYS A 478 16.02 -23.86 2.49
N PRO A 479 16.66 -23.42 3.59
CA PRO A 479 16.27 -22.20 4.27
C PRO A 479 16.47 -20.94 3.41
N THR A 480 15.61 -19.94 3.60
CA THR A 480 15.62 -18.68 2.83
C THR A 480 15.61 -17.45 3.73
N GLY A 481 16.26 -16.37 3.29
CA GLY A 481 16.21 -15.06 3.94
C GLY A 481 14.98 -14.25 3.49
N ASN A 482 14.64 -13.18 4.21
CA ASN A 482 13.45 -12.37 3.94
C ASN A 482 13.47 -11.61 2.60
N SER A 483 14.62 -11.51 1.94
CA SER A 483 14.73 -11.01 0.56
C SER A 483 14.23 -12.01 -0.50
N MET A 484 13.95 -13.26 -0.10
CA MET A 484 13.55 -14.34 -1.00
C MET A 484 12.41 -15.16 -0.40
N PRO A 485 11.18 -14.61 -0.30
CA PRO A 485 10.05 -15.34 0.25
C PRO A 485 9.68 -16.55 -0.61
N VAL A 486 8.99 -17.53 -0.01
CA VAL A 486 8.56 -18.77 -0.67
C VAL A 486 7.04 -18.91 -0.66
N PHE A 487 6.53 -19.87 -1.42
CA PHE A 487 5.14 -20.30 -1.34
C PHE A 487 5.04 -21.58 -0.51
N ILE A 488 4.14 -21.57 0.48
CA ILE A 488 3.73 -22.78 1.21
C ILE A 488 2.49 -23.35 0.53
N PHE A 489 2.49 -24.66 0.29
CA PHE A 489 1.38 -25.38 -0.30
C PHE A 489 0.58 -26.10 0.77
N ASN A 490 -0.73 -26.14 0.61
CA ASN A 490 -1.61 -26.90 1.51
C ASN A 490 -1.33 -28.42 1.37
N ASP A 491 -1.45 -29.15 2.48
CA ASP A 491 -1.19 -30.59 2.57
C ASP A 491 -2.12 -31.44 1.69
N VAL A 492 -3.31 -30.92 1.40
CA VAL A 492 -4.36 -31.64 0.67
C VAL A 492 -4.04 -31.78 -0.83
N ILE A 493 -3.00 -31.11 -1.35
CA ILE A 493 -2.65 -31.15 -2.77
C ILE A 493 -1.60 -32.23 -3.05
N GLU A 494 -1.91 -33.12 -3.99
CA GLU A 494 -0.96 -34.14 -4.47
C GLU A 494 0.00 -33.58 -5.55
N ASN A 495 -0.44 -32.70 -6.44
CA ASN A 495 0.35 -32.23 -7.60
C ASN A 495 1.14 -30.92 -7.37
N LYS A 496 1.80 -30.77 -6.22
CA LYS A 496 2.50 -29.52 -5.84
C LYS A 496 3.51 -29.05 -6.90
N ALA A 497 4.29 -29.96 -7.48
CA ALA A 497 5.30 -29.63 -8.50
C ALA A 497 4.70 -29.10 -9.81
N GLU A 498 3.59 -29.69 -10.28
CA GLU A 498 2.86 -29.18 -11.47
C GLU A 498 2.38 -27.74 -11.21
N ILE A 499 1.77 -27.48 -10.06
CA ILE A 499 1.31 -26.14 -9.68
C ILE A 499 2.50 -25.17 -9.59
N GLY A 500 3.60 -25.59 -8.96
CA GLY A 500 4.83 -24.82 -8.86
C GLY A 500 5.37 -24.41 -10.23
N LEU A 501 5.37 -25.32 -11.20
CA LEU A 501 5.80 -25.08 -12.57
C LEU A 501 4.88 -24.12 -13.33
N LEU A 502 3.55 -24.27 -13.18
CA LEU A 502 2.58 -23.36 -13.78
C LEU A 502 2.74 -21.95 -13.23
N LEU A 503 2.81 -21.80 -11.89
CA LEU A 503 2.99 -20.51 -11.22
C LEU A 503 4.34 -19.87 -11.59
N CYS A 504 5.45 -20.61 -11.48
CA CYS A 504 6.79 -20.13 -11.86
C CYS A 504 6.80 -19.63 -13.32
N SER A 505 6.14 -20.38 -14.21
CA SER A 505 6.04 -20.00 -15.61
C SER A 505 5.23 -18.73 -15.84
N ASN A 506 4.09 -18.59 -15.17
CA ASN A 506 3.26 -17.39 -15.25
C ASN A 506 4.01 -16.17 -14.67
N PHE A 507 4.61 -16.32 -13.49
CA PHE A 507 5.33 -15.28 -12.76
C PHE A 507 6.48 -14.68 -13.58
N ASN A 508 7.12 -15.50 -14.41
CA ASN A 508 8.27 -15.09 -15.21
C ASN A 508 7.91 -14.54 -16.61
N THR A 509 6.63 -14.26 -16.89
CA THR A 509 6.21 -13.62 -18.15
C THR A 509 6.35 -12.09 -18.13
N PHE A 510 6.50 -11.48 -19.30
CA PHE A 510 6.43 -10.02 -19.46
C PHE A 510 5.05 -9.46 -19.11
N ILE A 511 4.00 -10.26 -19.28
CA ILE A 511 2.61 -9.87 -18.98
C ILE A 511 2.42 -9.71 -17.46
N TYR A 512 2.95 -10.66 -16.68
CA TYR A 512 2.92 -10.58 -15.22
C TYR A 512 3.76 -9.41 -14.69
N ASP A 513 4.95 -9.19 -15.25
CA ASP A 513 5.78 -8.02 -14.94
C ASP A 513 5.06 -6.70 -15.23
N PHE A 514 4.40 -6.60 -16.38
CA PHE A 514 3.67 -5.41 -16.81
C PHE A 514 2.63 -4.99 -15.76
N VAL A 515 1.82 -5.94 -15.27
CA VAL A 515 0.82 -5.65 -14.22
C VAL A 515 1.49 -5.42 -12.86
N CYS A 516 2.57 -6.15 -12.54
CA CYS A 516 3.32 -5.97 -11.30
C CYS A 516 3.88 -4.55 -11.16
N ARG A 517 4.48 -4.01 -12.24
CA ARG A 517 5.03 -2.65 -12.27
C ARG A 517 3.99 -1.57 -11.92
N MET A 518 2.74 -1.76 -12.32
CA MET A 518 1.64 -0.84 -12.03
C MET A 518 1.22 -0.83 -10.55
N LYS A 519 1.53 -1.89 -9.80
CA LYS A 519 1.17 -2.05 -8.39
C LYS A 519 2.29 -1.74 -7.41
N MET A 520 3.53 -1.67 -7.89
CA MET A 520 4.68 -1.43 -7.02
C MET A 520 4.82 0.05 -6.68
N GLY A 521 4.46 0.41 -5.44
CA GLY A 521 4.71 1.74 -4.86
C GLY A 521 6.07 1.88 -4.16
N SER A 522 6.79 0.78 -3.93
CA SER A 522 8.10 0.78 -3.23
C SER A 522 9.02 -0.31 -3.78
N ARG A 523 10.24 -0.40 -3.25
CA ARG A 523 11.20 -1.46 -3.63
C ARG A 523 10.87 -2.85 -3.05
N ASN A 524 9.91 -2.95 -2.13
CA ASN A 524 9.50 -4.23 -1.56
C ASN A 524 8.25 -4.75 -2.28
N ILE A 525 8.31 -5.99 -2.74
CA ILE A 525 7.13 -6.70 -3.24
C ILE A 525 6.42 -7.33 -2.04
N ASN A 526 5.54 -6.54 -1.42
CA ASN A 526 4.76 -6.98 -0.27
C ASN A 526 3.73 -8.06 -0.66
N PHE A 527 3.39 -8.94 0.27
CA PHE A 527 2.49 -10.07 0.01
C PHE A 527 1.11 -9.67 -0.49
N PHE A 528 0.57 -8.53 -0.02
CA PHE A 528 -0.72 -8.04 -0.49
C PHE A 528 -0.73 -7.73 -2.00
N ILE A 529 0.43 -7.43 -2.61
CA ILE A 529 0.54 -7.22 -4.05
C ILE A 529 0.39 -8.56 -4.76
N ILE A 530 1.19 -9.56 -4.37
CA ILE A 530 1.25 -10.87 -5.03
C ILE A 530 -0.06 -11.63 -4.90
N LYS A 531 -0.71 -11.57 -3.74
CA LYS A 531 -1.99 -12.21 -3.50
C LYS A 531 -3.04 -11.87 -4.56
N GLN A 532 -2.98 -10.67 -5.14
CA GLN A 532 -3.98 -10.14 -6.07
C GLN A 532 -3.46 -9.87 -7.49
N LEU A 533 -2.25 -10.31 -7.84
CA LEU A 533 -1.76 -10.24 -9.22
C LEU A 533 -2.47 -11.29 -10.10
N PRO A 534 -2.67 -10.99 -11.40
CA PRO A 534 -3.48 -11.84 -12.27
C PRO A 534 -2.73 -13.11 -12.66
N LEU A 535 -3.39 -14.25 -12.48
CA LEU A 535 -2.89 -15.59 -12.78
C LEU A 535 -3.90 -16.34 -13.64
N ILE A 536 -3.43 -17.15 -14.58
CA ILE A 536 -4.34 -18.04 -15.31
C ILE A 536 -4.86 -19.11 -14.34
N ASN A 537 -6.18 -19.22 -14.24
CA ASN A 537 -6.84 -20.16 -13.34
C ASN A 537 -6.40 -21.61 -13.65
N ILE A 538 -6.01 -22.35 -12.61
CA ILE A 538 -5.47 -23.72 -12.71
C ILE A 538 -6.40 -24.69 -13.46
N HIS A 539 -7.72 -24.50 -13.36
CA HIS A 539 -8.73 -25.32 -14.04
C HIS A 539 -9.08 -24.83 -15.45
N SER A 540 -8.42 -23.77 -15.93
CA SER A 540 -8.68 -23.16 -17.24
C SER A 540 -7.64 -23.52 -18.29
N TYR A 541 -6.54 -24.18 -17.93
CA TYR A 541 -5.56 -24.65 -18.90
C TYR A 541 -6.10 -25.84 -19.70
N PRO A 542 -6.14 -25.76 -21.05
CA PRO A 542 -6.33 -26.95 -21.87
C PRO A 542 -5.20 -27.96 -21.63
N PHE A 543 -5.50 -29.26 -21.64
CA PHE A 543 -4.54 -30.32 -21.28
C PHE A 543 -3.22 -30.23 -22.07
N LYS A 544 -3.30 -30.06 -23.39
CA LYS A 544 -2.12 -29.94 -24.28
C LYS A 544 -1.28 -28.71 -23.93
N VAL A 545 -1.92 -27.59 -23.64
CA VAL A 545 -1.25 -26.32 -23.27
C VAL A 545 -0.57 -26.46 -21.91
N LYS A 546 -1.29 -27.02 -20.93
CA LYS A 546 -0.77 -27.28 -19.58
C LYS A 546 0.51 -28.13 -19.64
N ASN A 547 0.48 -29.24 -20.36
CA ASN A 547 1.63 -30.13 -20.49
C ASN A 547 2.84 -29.43 -21.15
N LYS A 548 2.59 -28.61 -22.17
CA LYS A 548 3.66 -27.84 -22.83
C LYS A 548 4.31 -26.83 -21.87
N ILE A 549 3.51 -26.13 -21.06
CA ILE A 549 4.03 -25.21 -20.03
C ILE A 549 4.85 -25.95 -18.98
N VAL A 550 4.31 -27.05 -18.43
CA VAL A 550 4.98 -27.87 -17.42
C VAL A 550 6.31 -28.41 -17.95
N GLN A 551 6.34 -28.94 -19.17
CA GLN A 551 7.58 -29.42 -19.80
C GLN A 551 8.60 -28.30 -20.00
N ASN A 552 8.18 -27.15 -20.53
CA ASN A 552 9.09 -26.01 -20.75
C ASN A 552 9.63 -25.47 -19.41
N GLY A 553 8.77 -25.29 -18.41
CA GLY A 553 9.14 -24.86 -17.06
C GLY A 553 10.08 -25.84 -16.37
N LEU A 554 9.86 -27.15 -16.52
CA LEU A 554 10.72 -28.19 -15.96
C LEU A 554 12.12 -28.15 -16.59
N LYS A 555 12.20 -28.06 -17.93
CA LYS A 555 13.48 -27.89 -18.66
C LYS A 555 14.25 -26.64 -18.23
N LEU A 556 13.53 -25.57 -17.93
CA LEU A 556 14.12 -24.32 -17.46
C LEU A 556 14.58 -24.42 -15.99
N SER A 557 13.89 -25.17 -15.14
CA SER A 557 14.16 -25.17 -13.69
C SER A 557 15.10 -26.29 -13.25
N PHE A 558 14.93 -27.51 -13.76
CA PHE A 558 15.69 -28.69 -13.34
C PHE A 558 17.07 -28.74 -14.01
N THR A 559 18.02 -27.95 -13.50
CA THR A 559 19.37 -27.80 -14.09
C THR A 559 20.51 -28.38 -13.24
N SER A 560 20.20 -28.91 -12.06
CA SER A 560 21.18 -29.61 -11.23
C SER A 560 20.51 -30.70 -10.37
N PHE A 561 21.33 -31.61 -9.84
CA PHE A 561 20.85 -32.73 -9.03
C PHE A 561 20.21 -32.31 -7.70
N SER A 562 20.44 -31.10 -7.21
CA SER A 562 19.77 -30.60 -5.99
C SER A 562 18.25 -30.47 -6.15
N LEU A 563 17.75 -30.49 -7.39
CA LEU A 563 16.33 -30.48 -7.74
C LEU A 563 15.81 -31.85 -8.22
N GLN A 564 16.52 -32.96 -7.94
CA GLN A 564 16.08 -34.29 -8.38
C GLN A 564 14.73 -34.68 -7.79
N GLU A 565 14.53 -34.50 -6.48
CA GLU A 565 13.25 -34.83 -5.82
C GLU A 565 12.09 -34.00 -6.39
N PHE A 566 12.35 -32.73 -6.71
CA PHE A 566 11.39 -31.88 -7.42
C PHE A 566 11.03 -32.43 -8.80
N ALA A 567 12.02 -32.91 -9.57
CA ALA A 567 11.79 -33.46 -10.89
C ALA A 567 10.97 -34.75 -10.81
N SER A 568 11.25 -35.63 -9.85
CA SER A 568 10.44 -36.83 -9.57
C SER A 568 9.01 -36.46 -9.16
N ASP A 569 8.82 -35.46 -8.29
CA ASP A 569 7.48 -34.94 -7.94
C ASP A 569 6.72 -34.37 -9.16
N ALA A 570 7.45 -33.88 -10.18
CA ALA A 570 6.89 -33.42 -11.45
C ALA A 570 6.68 -34.56 -12.48
N GLY A 571 6.96 -35.82 -12.10
CA GLY A 571 6.83 -36.99 -12.96
C GLY A 571 8.00 -37.21 -13.94
N PHE A 572 9.20 -36.71 -13.61
CA PHE A 572 10.39 -36.84 -14.44
C PHE A 572 11.55 -37.51 -13.68
N GLU A 573 11.93 -38.71 -14.11
CA GLU A 573 13.00 -39.54 -13.49
C GLU A 573 14.34 -39.46 -14.24
N GLY A 574 14.54 -38.43 -15.06
CA GLY A 574 15.76 -38.26 -15.85
C GLY A 574 16.85 -37.46 -15.13
N GLU A 575 17.97 -37.30 -15.83
CA GLU A 575 19.10 -36.44 -15.44
C GLU A 575 18.74 -34.94 -15.58
N PRO A 576 19.38 -34.03 -14.82
CA PRO A 576 19.17 -32.60 -14.97
C PRO A 576 19.47 -32.09 -16.38
N PHE A 577 18.69 -31.11 -16.84
CA PHE A 577 18.89 -30.50 -18.14
C PHE A 577 20.15 -29.63 -18.14
N ARG A 578 21.04 -29.85 -19.11
CA ARG A 578 22.26 -29.06 -19.26
C ARG A 578 21.89 -27.61 -19.59
N TRP A 579 22.56 -26.67 -18.93
CA TRP A 579 22.37 -25.26 -19.19
C TRP A 579 22.75 -24.88 -20.63
N ASN A 580 21.83 -24.21 -21.34
CA ASN A 580 22.06 -23.68 -22.68
C ASN A 580 21.29 -22.38 -22.86
N ASP A 581 21.97 -21.24 -22.98
CA ASP A 581 21.33 -19.92 -23.02
C ASP A 581 20.36 -19.75 -24.21
N GLU A 582 20.69 -20.34 -25.36
CA GLU A 582 19.90 -20.22 -26.59
C GLU A 582 18.62 -21.06 -26.53
N GLU A 583 18.69 -22.29 -26.01
CA GLU A 583 17.50 -23.11 -25.76
C GLU A 583 16.62 -22.46 -24.68
N ARG A 584 17.23 -22.01 -23.57
CA ARG A 584 16.51 -21.34 -22.48
C ARG A 584 15.83 -20.06 -22.96
N PHE A 585 16.47 -19.28 -23.83
CA PHE A 585 15.86 -18.11 -24.47
C PHE A 585 14.59 -18.49 -25.24
N LYS A 586 14.67 -19.51 -26.10
CA LYS A 586 13.51 -19.99 -26.88
C LYS A 586 12.38 -20.47 -25.98
N LEU A 587 12.69 -21.31 -24.98
CA LEU A 587 11.68 -21.85 -24.05
C LEU A 587 10.96 -20.74 -23.28
N LYS A 588 11.69 -19.69 -22.84
CA LYS A 588 11.08 -18.51 -22.20
C LYS A 588 10.17 -17.76 -23.17
N CYS A 589 10.61 -17.53 -24.42
CA CYS A 589 9.79 -16.87 -25.43
C CYS A 589 8.52 -17.68 -25.78
N GLU A 590 8.62 -19.01 -25.82
CA GLU A 590 7.45 -19.90 -25.99
C GLU A 590 6.47 -19.75 -24.83
N LEU A 591 6.94 -19.67 -23.58
CA LEU A 591 6.07 -19.45 -22.43
C LEU A 591 5.36 -18.09 -22.53
N ASP A 592 6.09 -17.01 -22.84
CA ASP A 592 5.51 -15.68 -23.04
C ASP A 592 4.43 -15.69 -24.15
N ALA A 593 4.69 -16.36 -25.29
CA ALA A 593 3.73 -16.52 -26.38
C ALA A 593 2.47 -17.28 -25.95
N ILE A 594 2.62 -18.41 -25.25
CA ILE A 594 1.49 -19.20 -24.72
C ILE A 594 0.65 -18.35 -23.75
N TYR A 595 1.28 -17.66 -22.81
CA TYR A 595 0.57 -16.81 -21.86
C TYR A 595 -0.10 -15.61 -22.53
N GLY A 596 0.47 -15.07 -23.61
CA GLY A 596 -0.20 -14.06 -24.44
C GLY A 596 -1.58 -14.50 -24.92
N HIS A 597 -1.70 -15.75 -25.39
CA HIS A 597 -2.99 -16.34 -25.78
C HIS A 597 -3.89 -16.62 -24.58
N LEU A 598 -3.35 -17.18 -23.49
CA LEU A 598 -4.13 -17.50 -22.29
C LEU A 598 -4.75 -16.27 -21.62
N TYR A 599 -4.04 -15.13 -21.61
CA TYR A 599 -4.56 -13.85 -21.13
C TYR A 599 -5.51 -13.17 -22.14
N GLY A 600 -5.71 -13.76 -23.32
CA GLY A 600 -6.60 -13.26 -24.36
C GLY A 600 -6.08 -12.00 -25.05
N LEU A 601 -4.78 -11.73 -25.01
CA LEU A 601 -4.18 -10.57 -25.65
C LEU A 601 -4.27 -10.70 -27.17
N THR A 602 -4.49 -9.60 -27.85
CA THR A 602 -4.24 -9.47 -29.28
C THR A 602 -2.75 -9.27 -29.51
N ARG A 603 -2.30 -9.55 -30.74
CA ARG A 603 -0.92 -9.32 -31.15
C ARG A 603 -0.44 -7.88 -30.88
N GLY A 604 -1.30 -6.89 -31.14
CA GLY A 604 -0.96 -5.47 -30.95
C GLY A 604 -0.85 -5.07 -29.48
N GLU A 605 -1.75 -5.56 -28.62
CA GLU A 605 -1.65 -5.35 -27.16
C GLU A 605 -0.39 -6.02 -26.59
N PHE A 606 -0.02 -7.19 -27.11
CA PHE A 606 1.17 -7.90 -26.65
C PHE A 606 2.47 -7.21 -27.10
N ASP A 607 2.53 -6.72 -28.34
CA ASP A 607 3.61 -5.88 -28.84
C ASP A 607 3.77 -4.62 -27.97
N TYR A 608 2.67 -3.95 -27.62
CA TYR A 608 2.69 -2.81 -26.71
C TYR A 608 3.27 -3.16 -25.35
N ILE A 609 2.84 -4.27 -24.72
CA ILE A 609 3.39 -4.73 -23.44
C ILE A 609 4.91 -4.88 -23.55
N LEU A 610 5.41 -5.57 -24.58
CA LEU A 610 6.84 -5.82 -24.77
C LEU A 610 7.62 -4.51 -24.98
N GLU A 611 7.04 -3.53 -25.67
CA GLU A 611 7.63 -2.18 -25.83
C GLU A 611 7.78 -1.40 -24.52
N THR A 612 7.06 -1.77 -23.44
CA THR A 612 7.22 -1.12 -22.13
C THR A 612 8.49 -1.53 -21.36
N PHE A 613 9.35 -2.39 -21.94
CA PHE A 613 10.58 -2.90 -21.32
C PHE A 613 11.85 -2.32 -21.99
N PRO A 614 12.17 -1.02 -21.79
CA PRO A 614 13.23 -0.34 -22.54
C PRO A 614 14.64 -0.89 -22.26
N ILE A 615 14.89 -1.49 -21.09
CA ILE A 615 16.19 -2.08 -20.77
C ILE A 615 16.41 -3.35 -21.59
N VAL A 616 15.40 -4.22 -21.72
CA VAL A 616 15.48 -5.42 -22.56
C VAL A 616 15.69 -5.01 -24.01
N LYS A 617 14.88 -4.05 -24.50
CA LYS A 617 15.03 -3.49 -25.85
C LYS A 617 16.45 -2.99 -26.11
N ARG A 618 16.99 -2.17 -25.20
CA ARG A 618 18.34 -1.62 -25.34
C ARG A 618 19.40 -2.72 -25.38
N LYS A 619 19.35 -3.69 -24.46
CA LYS A 619 20.30 -4.83 -24.42
C LYS A 619 20.24 -5.67 -25.69
N ASP A 620 19.04 -5.95 -26.20
CA ASP A 620 18.86 -6.70 -27.44
C ASP A 620 19.38 -5.93 -28.65
N MET A 621 19.07 -4.63 -28.75
CA MET A 621 19.58 -3.79 -29.83
C MET A 621 21.11 -3.70 -29.81
N GLU A 622 21.71 -3.55 -28.62
CA GLU A 622 23.17 -3.54 -28.44
C GLU A 622 23.83 -4.87 -28.85
N LYS A 623 23.20 -6.01 -28.53
CA LYS A 623 23.78 -7.34 -28.75
C LYS A 623 23.46 -7.96 -30.12
N TYR A 624 22.27 -7.72 -30.65
CA TYR A 624 21.71 -8.40 -31.83
C TYR A 624 21.30 -7.45 -32.96
N GLY A 625 21.34 -6.13 -32.75
CA GLY A 625 20.92 -5.12 -33.73
C GLY A 625 19.42 -5.03 -33.96
N THR A 626 18.62 -5.84 -33.27
CA THR A 626 17.16 -5.95 -33.38
C THR A 626 16.56 -6.15 -31.99
N TYR A 627 15.26 -5.93 -31.82
CA TYR A 627 14.59 -6.26 -30.56
C TYR A 627 14.26 -7.76 -30.52
N ARG A 628 15.31 -8.59 -30.55
CA ARG A 628 15.26 -10.04 -30.71
C ARG A 628 14.23 -10.73 -29.83
N THR A 629 14.17 -10.38 -28.54
CA THR A 629 13.21 -10.97 -27.58
C THR A 629 11.78 -10.73 -28.03
N LYS A 630 11.42 -9.47 -28.34
CA LYS A 630 10.09 -9.11 -28.80
C LYS A 630 9.75 -9.79 -30.13
N ASP A 631 10.65 -9.72 -31.10
CA ASP A 631 10.43 -10.26 -32.44
C ASP A 631 10.21 -11.78 -32.38
N THR A 632 11.00 -12.49 -31.56
CA THR A 632 10.86 -13.95 -31.35
C THR A 632 9.54 -14.29 -30.64
N ILE A 633 9.17 -13.57 -29.58
CA ILE A 633 7.92 -13.80 -28.85
C ILE A 633 6.71 -13.59 -29.76
N LEU A 634 6.69 -12.51 -30.54
CA LEU A 634 5.57 -12.23 -31.45
C LEU A 634 5.48 -13.23 -32.60
N GLN A 635 6.61 -13.67 -33.15
CA GLN A 635 6.63 -14.74 -34.14
C GLN A 635 6.03 -16.04 -33.55
N LEU A 636 6.49 -16.46 -32.37
CA LEU A 636 5.96 -17.66 -31.70
C LEU A 636 4.49 -17.49 -31.33
N TYR A 637 4.06 -16.29 -30.92
CA TYR A 637 2.66 -16.00 -30.67
C TYR A 637 1.81 -16.23 -31.94
N ASP A 638 2.27 -15.76 -33.10
CA ASP A 638 1.58 -15.98 -34.38
C ASP A 638 1.58 -17.48 -34.78
N GLU A 639 2.69 -18.20 -34.58
CA GLU A 639 2.81 -19.64 -34.88
C GLU A 639 1.98 -20.53 -33.93
N MET A 640 1.73 -20.06 -32.71
CA MET A 640 1.03 -20.80 -31.65
C MET A 640 -0.48 -20.55 -31.61
N ASP A 641 -1.11 -20.17 -32.72
CA ASP A 641 -2.56 -20.00 -32.80
C ASP A 641 -3.36 -21.26 -32.40
N TRP A 642 -2.73 -22.44 -32.46
CA TRP A 642 -3.29 -23.69 -31.91
C TRP A 642 -3.66 -23.57 -30.42
N VAL A 643 -3.02 -22.70 -29.63
CA VAL A 643 -3.36 -22.47 -28.21
C VAL A 643 -4.78 -21.90 -28.09
N LYS A 644 -5.16 -20.95 -28.97
CA LYS A 644 -6.52 -20.41 -29.03
C LYS A 644 -7.53 -21.49 -29.38
N GLU A 645 -7.21 -22.34 -30.36
CA GLU A 645 -8.07 -23.44 -30.78
C GLU A 645 -8.35 -24.41 -29.62
N GLU A 646 -7.32 -24.75 -28.83
CA GLU A 646 -7.48 -25.62 -27.66
C GLU A 646 -8.32 -24.95 -26.56
N MET A 647 -8.18 -23.64 -26.35
CA MET A 647 -9.02 -22.92 -25.40
C MET A 647 -10.51 -22.92 -25.80
N GLU A 648 -10.82 -22.74 -27.08
CA GLU A 648 -12.21 -22.77 -27.57
C GLU A 648 -12.83 -24.17 -27.51
N LYS A 649 -12.04 -25.23 -27.77
CA LYS A 649 -12.48 -26.62 -27.57
C LYS A 649 -12.87 -26.87 -26.11
N THR A 650 -12.01 -26.53 -25.16
CA THR A 650 -12.28 -26.73 -23.73
C THR A 650 -13.49 -25.92 -23.24
N LYS A 651 -13.73 -24.72 -23.77
CA LYS A 651 -14.95 -23.95 -23.46
C LYS A 651 -16.21 -24.66 -23.96
N THR A 652 -16.18 -25.17 -25.19
CA THR A 652 -17.32 -25.89 -25.80
C THR A 652 -17.62 -27.18 -25.05
N GLU A 653 -16.58 -27.92 -24.63
CA GLU A 653 -16.72 -29.14 -23.83
C GLU A 653 -17.28 -28.90 -22.42
N LYS A 654 -17.04 -27.73 -21.81
CA LYS A 654 -17.61 -27.36 -20.50
C LYS A 654 -19.07 -26.88 -20.58
N LEU A 655 -19.52 -26.45 -21.75
CA LEU A 655 -20.88 -25.94 -22.00
C LEU A 655 -21.87 -27.05 -22.36
N ASN A 656 -21.37 -28.17 -22.91
CA ASN A 656 -22.12 -29.39 -23.17
C ASN A 656 -22.07 -30.32 -21.97
#